data_AF-A0A9D5J363-F1
#
_entry.id   AF-A0A9D5J363-F1
#
_cell.length_a   1.000
_cell.length_b   1.000
_cell.length_c   1.000
_cell.angle_alpha   90.00
_cell.angle_beta   90.00
_cell.angle_gamma   90.00
#
_symmetry.space_group_name_H-M   'P 1'
#
loop_
_entity.id
_entity.type
_entity.pdbx_description
1 polymer ?
#
loop_
_entity_poly.entity_id
_entity_poly.type
_entity_poly.pdbx_seq_one_letter_code
_entity_poly.pdbx_strand_id
1 'polypeptide(L)'
;MKSIGHLLRASVFAATSLLLFCPAAGAANTDTVSATNVVVLDLTMPANYGIRPSTNATAEDLIDITLDDVPLQEVIRMFSKLSRMNIVVNPEYLHGNVTVNIVGIRATIALEAILDMNSLELVEKPFGSGVLVIRPKRGYDGLTDLFFMEQGNTAPTNRIHITVANAPLAEVLRQIARQAKINIRYETKLETQGNVTMDIADAEYLQLLRQITELQGLKLEKSPYFNAYIVGTTEPNTSQSPYQQVDEPYPAALAIGLVASLASIFGLLFALPAIIIRDAGKFAETGERKPWRSMVFWPFVLVLCIIYGWSIGTWLAWDTFFDSTGIEAGLVVSLATTAILFGLAILIVNVGRSIGWPRRRSQRILSWSIALIPIAVIMMDSSPIREDYKWEDLPRPAKDANESETCLRSLLEVQLARSPDCITGDCYFTNALQVASEIDSAWTNAAAATELVKQLGSFDGIDDPTAIETYDLFSGEEPNYVMKLRQLMRIYSAYAVLKTEEHQPEEAATRLVEFHTIVMKALPYSKPLVNKMVWLAMAGYNVRTAHRIARNPSCTPTALAVLKKGFPPLTQKDISLRWCFMTSYLSNRKAVQEDIDNARYIEALSLYKPFEIVSGGTAASGATTAPSGNAVSQWPPARHRSGFWERNLSRLAASCFFKRNRSTRDLRRYHDLLMAQCDQRPLFASPDVGFGIDYGNRPRLSNICGWLLVQYMADARYDKARATAAKTLVLSDLLAIELRTMCGEKTDIRDYYTGENYITNPKFG
;
A
#
# COMPACT_ATOMS: atom_id res chain seq x y z
N MET A 1 16.48 16.52 65.31
CA MET A 1 15.23 17.21 64.90
C MET A 1 15.40 18.42 63.96
N LYS A 2 16.58 19.07 63.82
CA LYS A 2 16.79 20.15 62.83
C LYS A 2 16.96 19.72 61.35
N SER A 3 17.11 18.42 61.07
CA SER A 3 17.28 17.91 59.69
C SER A 3 15.96 17.64 58.94
N ILE A 4 14.84 17.49 59.66
CA ILE A 4 13.51 17.25 59.07
C ILE A 4 12.91 18.53 58.48
N GLY A 5 13.30 19.71 59.00
CA GLY A 5 12.84 21.01 58.51
C GLY A 5 13.40 21.42 57.13
N HIS A 6 14.56 20.87 56.72
CA HIS A 6 15.13 21.16 55.40
C HIS A 6 14.55 20.28 54.28
N LEU A 7 14.07 19.07 54.62
CA LEU A 7 13.43 18.16 53.67
C LEU A 7 12.00 18.60 53.30
N LEU A 8 11.26 19.21 54.23
CA LEU A 8 9.91 19.75 53.97
C LEU A 8 9.89 21.08 53.20
N ARG A 9 11.00 21.85 53.21
CA ARG A 9 11.11 23.07 52.39
C ARG A 9 11.51 22.80 50.93
N ALA A 10 12.17 21.66 50.67
CA ALA A 10 12.56 21.27 49.31
C ALA A 10 11.38 20.67 48.50
N SER A 11 10.42 20.03 49.17
CA SER A 11 9.23 19.44 48.52
C SER A 11 8.16 20.46 48.13
N VAL A 12 8.07 21.60 48.83
CA VAL A 12 7.12 22.69 48.50
C VAL A 12 7.62 23.55 47.33
N PHE A 13 8.94 23.64 47.11
CA PHE A 13 9.51 24.40 46.00
C PHE A 13 9.44 23.67 44.65
N ALA A 14 9.34 22.33 44.63
CA ALA A 14 9.22 21.54 43.41
C ALA A 14 7.78 21.46 42.86
N ALA A 15 6.76 21.66 43.71
CA ALA A 15 5.35 21.60 43.30
C ALA A 15 4.80 22.91 42.71
N THR A 16 5.56 24.02 42.81
CA THR A 16 5.10 25.36 42.38
C THR A 16 5.64 25.78 41.01
N SER A 17 6.57 25.01 40.42
CA SER A 17 7.22 25.35 39.14
C SER A 17 6.56 24.71 37.91
N LEU A 18 5.38 24.10 38.05
CA LEU A 18 4.70 23.39 36.96
C LEU A 18 3.41 24.06 36.44
N LEU A 19 3.11 25.31 36.85
CA LEU A 19 1.83 25.96 36.54
C LEU A 19 1.87 27.37 35.93
N LEU A 20 3.00 27.83 35.39
CA LEU A 20 3.06 29.10 34.67
C LEU A 20 4.03 29.01 33.50
N PHE A 21 3.55 29.04 32.25
CA PHE A 21 4.05 29.88 31.16
C PHE A 21 3.40 29.51 29.79
N CYS A 22 2.37 30.26 29.44
CA CYS A 22 2.10 30.83 28.12
C CYS A 22 1.22 32.08 28.35
N PRO A 23 1.17 33.11 27.48
CA PRO A 23 1.71 33.19 26.11
C PRO A 23 2.50 34.51 25.82
N ALA A 24 3.13 34.59 24.64
CA ALA A 24 2.86 35.62 23.61
C ALA A 24 4.05 35.90 22.65
N ALA A 25 3.68 35.96 21.37
CA ALA A 25 4.12 36.89 20.33
C ALA A 25 5.56 36.82 19.75
N GLY A 26 5.60 36.43 18.46
CA GLY A 26 6.00 37.37 17.41
C GLY A 26 7.49 37.47 17.10
N ALA A 27 7.96 36.68 16.14
CA ALA A 27 9.09 37.08 15.31
C ALA A 27 8.92 36.49 13.91
N ALA A 28 8.71 37.39 12.94
CA ALA A 28 8.74 37.12 11.52
C ALA A 28 10.12 36.57 11.14
N ASN A 29 10.15 35.42 10.46
CA ASN A 29 11.35 34.93 9.82
C ASN A 29 11.18 35.08 8.32
N THR A 30 12.07 35.89 7.76
CA THR A 30 12.34 36.11 6.34
C THR A 30 12.76 34.83 5.67
N ASP A 31 11.98 34.39 4.69
CA ASP A 31 12.35 33.30 3.77
C ASP A 31 13.45 33.77 2.81
N THR A 32 14.67 33.32 3.06
CA THR A 32 15.71 33.23 2.02
C THR A 32 15.46 31.98 1.17
N VAL A 33 14.76 32.17 0.06
CA VAL A 33 14.63 31.16 -1.00
C VAL A 33 15.99 30.98 -1.67
N SER A 34 16.55 29.77 -1.51
CA SER A 34 17.72 29.30 -2.25
C SER A 34 17.33 29.12 -3.71
N ALA A 35 18.04 29.80 -4.61
CA ALA A 35 17.77 29.83 -6.04
C ALA A 35 17.82 28.43 -6.68
N THR A 36 16.66 27.95 -7.11
CA THR A 36 16.52 26.92 -8.14
C THR A 36 16.69 27.59 -9.50
N ASN A 37 17.40 26.96 -10.44
CA ASN A 37 17.61 27.46 -11.80
C ASN A 37 16.27 27.63 -12.55
N VAL A 38 15.66 28.81 -12.41
CA VAL A 38 14.57 29.27 -13.27
C VAL A 38 15.23 29.87 -14.50
N VAL A 39 15.16 29.17 -15.63
CA VAL A 39 15.57 29.72 -16.92
C VAL A 39 14.50 30.73 -17.34
N VAL A 40 14.74 32.01 -17.05
CA VAL A 40 14.00 33.13 -17.63
C VAL A 40 14.46 33.27 -19.07
N LEU A 41 13.56 33.01 -20.02
CA LEU A 41 13.85 33.09 -21.45
C LEU A 41 13.53 34.50 -21.96
N ASP A 42 14.56 35.20 -22.44
CA ASP A 42 14.45 36.51 -23.07
C ASP A 42 13.85 36.41 -24.47
N LEU A 43 13.06 37.41 -24.89
CA LEU A 43 12.05 37.28 -25.95
C LEU A 43 12.25 38.25 -27.12
N THR A 44 12.53 37.68 -28.30
CA THR A 44 12.14 38.25 -29.59
C THR A 44 11.36 37.19 -30.35
N MET A 45 10.05 37.40 -30.57
CA MET A 45 9.23 36.51 -31.40
C MET A 45 9.36 36.89 -32.88
N PRO A 46 9.44 35.93 -33.81
CA PRO A 46 9.34 36.21 -35.24
C PRO A 46 7.93 36.65 -35.64
N ALA A 47 7.82 37.54 -36.64
CA ALA A 47 6.60 38.29 -36.98
C ALA A 47 5.48 37.50 -37.69
N ASN A 48 5.49 36.16 -37.69
CA ASN A 48 4.65 35.33 -38.57
C ASN A 48 3.45 34.65 -37.89
N TYR A 49 3.07 34.99 -36.66
CA TYR A 49 1.92 34.35 -35.99
C TYR A 49 0.62 35.14 -36.17
N GLY A 50 -0.39 34.50 -36.76
CA GLY A 50 -1.77 35.02 -36.85
C GLY A 50 -2.53 34.75 -35.55
N ILE A 51 -2.33 35.58 -34.53
CA ILE A 51 -3.07 35.47 -33.26
C ILE A 51 -4.12 36.57 -33.20
N ARG A 52 -5.41 36.20 -33.09
CA ARG A 52 -6.49 37.15 -32.81
C ARG A 52 -7.23 36.72 -31.54
N PRO A 53 -7.21 37.52 -30.46
CA PRO A 53 -8.16 37.29 -29.38
C PRO A 53 -9.58 37.47 -29.94
N SER A 54 -10.47 36.52 -29.64
CA SER A 54 -11.86 36.58 -30.11
C SER A 54 -12.52 37.87 -29.63
N THR A 55 -12.94 38.74 -30.54
CA THR A 55 -13.43 40.09 -30.23
C THR A 55 -14.78 40.15 -29.51
N ASN A 56 -15.38 39.00 -29.17
CA ASN A 56 -16.71 38.90 -28.58
C ASN A 56 -16.76 38.14 -27.23
N ALA A 57 -15.62 37.84 -26.59
CA ALA A 57 -15.59 36.99 -25.40
C ALA A 57 -15.76 37.77 -24.09
N THR A 58 -17.00 38.01 -23.67
CA THR A 58 -17.32 38.22 -22.25
C THR A 58 -17.70 36.87 -21.64
N ALA A 59 -16.78 36.31 -20.82
CA ALA A 59 -16.92 35.17 -19.89
C ALA A 59 -16.35 33.80 -20.29
N GLU A 60 -15.89 33.56 -21.53
CA GLU A 60 -15.25 32.28 -21.88
C GLU A 60 -13.88 32.52 -22.54
N ASP A 61 -12.81 31.94 -21.96
CA ASP A 61 -11.41 31.98 -22.46
C ASP A 61 -11.25 31.18 -23.78
N LEU A 62 -11.96 31.59 -24.82
CA LEU A 62 -11.91 31.02 -26.15
C LEU A 62 -10.82 31.69 -26.97
N ILE A 63 -10.00 30.89 -27.65
CA ILE A 63 -8.88 31.37 -28.45
C ILE A 63 -9.01 30.88 -29.90
N ASP A 64 -8.61 31.76 -30.82
CA ASP A 64 -8.45 31.46 -32.24
C ASP A 64 -6.96 31.49 -32.56
N ILE A 65 -6.40 30.34 -32.94
CA ILE A 65 -4.97 30.15 -33.17
C ILE A 65 -4.77 29.36 -34.46
N THR A 66 -3.96 29.90 -35.36
CA THR A 66 -3.45 29.18 -36.53
C THR A 66 -1.94 29.06 -36.41
N LEU A 67 -1.44 27.83 -36.37
CA LEU A 67 -0.02 27.47 -36.32
C LEU A 67 0.33 26.69 -37.58
N ASP A 68 1.43 27.05 -38.21
CA ASP A 68 1.98 26.34 -39.36
C ASP A 68 3.45 26.02 -39.09
N ASP A 69 3.74 24.73 -38.91
CA ASP A 69 5.08 24.17 -38.65
C ASP A 69 5.85 24.84 -37.49
N VAL A 70 5.15 25.11 -36.38
CA VAL A 70 5.71 25.82 -35.22
C VAL A 70 6.31 24.82 -34.21
N PRO A 71 7.55 25.00 -33.73
CA PRO A 71 8.13 24.12 -32.70
C PRO A 71 7.25 24.03 -31.45
N LEU A 72 7.03 22.82 -30.94
CA LEU A 72 6.13 22.56 -29.79
C LEU A 72 6.48 23.41 -28.56
N GLN A 73 7.77 23.70 -28.34
CA GLN A 73 8.23 24.56 -27.27
C GLN A 73 7.70 26.00 -27.39
N GLU A 74 7.65 26.55 -28.59
CA GLU A 74 7.10 27.89 -28.84
C GLU A 74 5.60 27.91 -28.66
N VAL A 75 4.92 26.84 -29.08
CA VAL A 75 3.49 26.66 -28.85
C VAL A 75 3.16 26.70 -27.36
N ILE A 76 3.86 25.94 -26.52
CA ILE A 76 3.64 25.93 -25.07
C ILE A 76 3.91 27.32 -24.45
N ARG A 77 4.96 28.01 -24.89
CA ARG A 77 5.25 29.40 -24.45
C ARG A 77 4.13 30.35 -24.85
N MET A 78 3.58 30.21 -26.05
CA MET A 78 2.46 31.01 -26.53
C MET A 78 1.20 30.74 -25.70
N PHE A 79 0.88 29.47 -25.42
CA PHE A 79 -0.26 29.10 -24.58
C PHE A 79 -0.12 29.61 -23.15
N SER A 80 1.06 29.49 -22.53
CA SER A 80 1.31 30.02 -21.18
C SER A 80 1.07 31.54 -21.12
N LYS A 81 1.46 32.28 -22.16
CA LYS A 81 1.22 33.73 -22.25
C LYS A 81 -0.25 34.09 -22.47
N LEU A 82 -0.93 33.40 -23.39
CA LEU A 82 -2.32 33.72 -23.74
C LEU A 82 -3.30 33.37 -22.62
N SER A 83 -3.09 32.23 -21.97
CA SER A 83 -4.00 31.69 -20.94
C SER A 83 -3.64 32.06 -19.51
N ARG A 84 -2.45 32.65 -19.29
CA ARG A 84 -1.86 32.87 -17.96
C ARG A 84 -1.71 31.58 -17.13
N MET A 85 -1.63 30.42 -17.79
CA MET A 85 -1.38 29.14 -17.12
C MET A 85 0.08 29.05 -16.66
N ASN A 86 0.27 28.62 -15.39
CA ASN A 86 1.59 28.31 -14.84
C ASN A 86 2.00 26.90 -15.30
N ILE A 87 2.70 26.82 -16.43
CA ILE A 87 3.10 25.54 -17.04
C ILE A 87 4.55 25.22 -16.68
N VAL A 88 4.78 24.06 -16.06
CA VAL A 88 6.10 23.48 -15.80
C VAL A 88 6.34 22.35 -16.79
N VAL A 89 7.48 22.39 -17.49
CA VAL A 89 7.81 21.41 -18.51
C VAL A 89 9.30 21.09 -18.52
N ASN A 90 9.63 19.82 -18.71
CA ASN A 90 11.00 19.41 -19.01
C ASN A 90 11.27 19.64 -20.52
N PRO A 91 12.25 20.47 -20.91
CA PRO A 91 12.57 20.73 -22.31
C PRO A 91 12.87 19.47 -23.13
N GLU A 92 13.35 18.40 -22.50
CA GLU A 92 13.65 17.11 -23.14
C GLU A 92 12.43 16.40 -23.72
N TYR A 93 11.21 16.82 -23.37
CA TYR A 93 9.98 16.25 -23.91
C TYR A 93 9.41 17.06 -25.07
N LEU A 94 9.99 18.23 -25.37
CA LEU A 94 9.42 19.20 -26.31
C LEU A 94 10.10 19.09 -27.67
N HIS A 95 9.91 17.93 -28.30
CA HIS A 95 10.36 17.66 -29.66
C HIS A 95 9.18 17.68 -30.63
N GLY A 96 9.43 18.11 -31.87
CA GLY A 96 8.43 18.16 -32.94
C GLY A 96 7.88 19.56 -33.23
N ASN A 97 7.26 19.66 -34.40
CA ASN A 97 6.57 20.86 -34.88
C ASN A 97 5.06 20.59 -34.92
N VAL A 98 4.27 21.65 -34.76
CA VAL A 98 2.82 21.58 -34.72
C VAL A 98 2.23 22.48 -35.81
N THR A 99 1.41 21.87 -36.65
CA THR A 99 0.50 22.58 -37.57
C THR A 99 -0.92 22.34 -37.10
N VAL A 100 -1.61 23.39 -36.65
CA VAL A 100 -2.99 23.28 -36.17
C VAL A 100 -3.76 24.57 -36.43
N ASN A 101 -5.05 24.43 -36.72
CA ASN A 101 -5.97 25.55 -36.82
C ASN A 101 -7.11 25.34 -35.83
N ILE A 102 -7.17 26.20 -34.81
CA ILE A 102 -8.10 26.10 -33.68
C ILE A 102 -8.94 27.38 -33.67
N VAL A 103 -10.26 27.22 -33.65
CA VAL A 103 -11.22 28.34 -33.66
C VAL A 103 -12.26 28.10 -32.58
N GLY A 104 -12.42 29.06 -31.66
CA GLY A 104 -13.46 29.05 -30.63
C GLY A 104 -13.32 27.95 -29.58
N ILE A 105 -12.09 27.51 -29.27
CA ILE A 105 -11.85 26.45 -28.27
C ILE A 105 -11.21 27.04 -27.02
N ARG A 106 -11.53 26.49 -25.84
CA ARG A 106 -10.88 26.87 -24.58
C ARG A 106 -9.39 26.56 -24.60
N ALA A 107 -8.57 27.48 -24.08
CA ALA A 107 -7.11 27.35 -24.13
C ALA A 107 -6.57 26.03 -23.55
N THR A 108 -7.13 25.54 -22.44
CA THR A 108 -6.70 24.28 -21.82
C THR A 108 -6.97 23.08 -22.73
N ILE A 109 -8.17 23.01 -23.32
CA ILE A 109 -8.58 21.91 -24.22
C ILE A 109 -7.74 21.93 -25.50
N ALA A 110 -7.51 23.12 -26.06
CA ALA A 110 -6.65 23.30 -27.22
C ALA A 110 -5.20 22.84 -26.96
N LEU A 111 -4.65 23.17 -25.79
CA LEU A 111 -3.31 22.74 -25.41
C LEU A 111 -3.24 21.22 -25.19
N GLU A 112 -4.23 20.63 -24.51
CA GLU A 112 -4.32 19.17 -24.31
C GLU A 112 -4.32 18.41 -25.64
N ALA A 113 -5.11 18.87 -26.62
CA ALA A 113 -5.16 18.26 -27.95
C ALA A 113 -3.81 18.31 -28.69
N ILE A 114 -3.09 19.43 -28.61
CA ILE A 114 -1.76 19.60 -29.22
C ILE A 114 -0.72 18.70 -28.55
N LEU A 115 -0.77 18.60 -27.21
CA LEU A 115 0.13 17.74 -26.44
C LEU A 115 -0.13 16.26 -26.75
N ASP A 116 -1.39 15.88 -26.94
CA ASP A 116 -1.78 14.50 -27.24
C ASP A 116 -1.19 14.01 -28.57
N MET A 117 -1.16 14.89 -29.59
CA MET A 117 -0.50 14.61 -30.89
C MET A 117 1.00 14.31 -30.75
N ASN A 118 1.64 14.78 -29.68
CA ASN A 118 3.06 14.59 -29.40
C ASN A 118 3.30 13.55 -28.28
N SER A 119 2.30 12.73 -27.94
CA SER A 119 2.38 11.75 -26.84
C SER A 119 2.75 12.39 -25.49
N LEU A 120 2.26 13.60 -25.22
CA LEU A 120 2.41 14.31 -23.96
C LEU A 120 1.03 14.47 -23.27
N GLU A 121 1.03 14.62 -21.95
CA GLU A 121 -0.19 14.92 -21.18
C GLU A 121 0.03 16.10 -20.24
N LEU A 122 -1.03 16.86 -19.99
CA LEU A 122 -1.07 18.02 -19.10
C LEU A 122 -1.70 17.60 -17.77
N VAL A 123 -0.98 17.74 -16.65
CA VAL A 123 -1.46 17.29 -15.33
C VAL A 123 -1.23 18.36 -14.28
N GLU A 124 -2.27 18.74 -13.55
CA GLU A 124 -2.16 19.71 -12.46
C GLU A 124 -1.47 19.11 -11.22
N LYS A 125 -0.48 19.81 -10.65
CA LYS A 125 0.25 19.35 -9.45
C LYS A 125 0.60 20.48 -8.46
N PRO A 126 0.12 20.41 -7.20
CA PRO A 126 -0.95 19.54 -6.71
C PRO A 126 -2.31 19.91 -7.34
N PHE A 127 -3.30 19.04 -7.25
CA PHE A 127 -4.64 19.30 -7.78
C PHE A 127 -5.24 20.58 -7.16
N GLY A 128 -5.79 21.47 -7.99
CA GLY A 128 -6.31 22.79 -7.57
C GLY A 128 -5.27 23.88 -7.33
N SER A 129 -3.98 23.66 -7.64
CA SER A 129 -2.93 24.68 -7.47
C SER A 129 -2.83 25.70 -8.60
N GLY A 130 -3.47 25.44 -9.74
CA GLY A 130 -3.27 26.19 -10.98
C GLY A 130 -1.91 25.94 -11.65
N VAL A 131 -1.08 25.02 -11.13
CA VAL A 131 0.22 24.66 -11.70
C VAL A 131 0.07 23.41 -12.55
N LEU A 132 0.23 23.56 -13.86
CA LEU A 132 0.11 22.48 -14.84
C LEU A 132 1.49 21.94 -15.19
N VAL A 133 1.67 20.62 -15.17
CA VAL A 133 2.92 19.94 -15.50
C VAL A 133 2.73 19.16 -16.78
N ILE A 134 3.56 19.43 -17.79
CA ILE A 134 3.62 18.63 -19.01
C ILE A 134 4.60 17.47 -18.76
N ARG A 135 4.12 16.26 -18.96
CA ARG A 135 4.93 15.04 -18.88
C ARG A 135 4.65 14.17 -20.11
N PRO A 136 5.54 13.23 -20.46
CA PRO A 136 5.21 12.22 -21.46
C PRO A 136 3.91 11.59 -21.03
N LYS A 137 2.94 11.58 -21.94
CA LYS A 137 1.78 10.69 -21.79
C LYS A 137 2.43 9.36 -21.54
N ARG A 138 2.14 8.74 -20.39
CA ARG A 138 2.65 7.41 -20.12
C ARG A 138 2.05 6.57 -21.23
N GLY A 139 2.83 6.41 -22.30
CA GLY A 139 2.39 5.76 -23.52
C GLY A 139 1.96 4.43 -23.05
N TYR A 140 0.64 4.20 -23.08
CA TYR A 140 -0.06 3.15 -22.38
C TYR A 140 0.90 2.02 -22.03
N ASP A 141 1.51 2.08 -20.84
CA ASP A 141 2.26 0.94 -20.34
C ASP A 141 1.15 -0.07 -20.19
N GLY A 142 1.09 -1.01 -21.14
CA GLY A 142 -0.01 -1.94 -21.36
C GLY A 142 -0.30 -2.86 -20.18
N LEU A 143 0.14 -2.50 -18.97
CA LEU A 143 -0.18 -3.11 -17.70
C LEU A 143 -1.32 -2.42 -16.94
N THR A 144 -1.63 -1.15 -17.20
CA THR A 144 -2.67 -0.45 -16.40
C THR A 144 -4.06 -0.41 -17.04
N ASP A 145 -4.14 -0.60 -18.35
CA ASP A 145 -5.37 -0.80 -19.11
C ASP A 145 -5.46 -2.15 -19.85
N LEU A 146 -4.64 -3.12 -19.43
CA LEU A 146 -4.88 -4.57 -19.66
C LEU A 146 -6.24 -5.04 -19.10
N PHE A 147 -7.04 -4.12 -18.56
CA PHE A 147 -8.35 -4.39 -18.01
C PHE A 147 -9.52 -3.99 -18.93
N PHE A 148 -9.38 -3.16 -19.97
CA PHE A 148 -10.54 -2.80 -20.81
C PHE A 148 -10.34 -2.46 -22.31
N MET A 149 -9.15 -2.56 -22.90
CA MET A 149 -9.05 -2.63 -24.37
C MET A 149 -7.89 -3.52 -24.80
N GLU A 150 -8.23 -4.71 -25.30
CA GLU A 150 -7.31 -5.58 -26.04
C GLU A 150 -7.67 -5.44 -27.52
N GLN A 151 -7.24 -4.35 -28.16
CA GLN A 151 -7.08 -4.39 -29.62
C GLN A 151 -5.81 -5.18 -29.92
N GLY A 152 -5.97 -6.22 -30.74
CA GLY A 152 -4.98 -7.23 -31.06
C GLY A 152 -3.60 -6.65 -31.30
N ASN A 153 -2.76 -6.74 -30.27
CA ASN A 153 -1.33 -6.71 -30.42
C ASN A 153 -0.94 -8.13 -30.82
N THR A 154 -0.79 -8.38 -32.12
CA THR A 154 0.06 -9.48 -32.55
C THR A 154 1.40 -9.24 -31.87
N ALA A 155 1.73 -10.04 -30.85
CA ALA A 155 3.03 -9.98 -30.21
C ALA A 155 4.04 -9.92 -31.36
N PRO A 156 4.86 -8.86 -31.49
CA PRO A 156 5.84 -8.83 -32.56
C PRO A 156 6.66 -10.08 -32.36
N THR A 157 6.57 -11.01 -33.31
CA THR A 157 7.42 -12.19 -33.40
C THR A 157 8.82 -11.68 -33.71
N ASN A 158 9.43 -11.06 -32.71
CA ASN A 158 10.78 -10.52 -32.76
C ASN A 158 11.70 -11.72 -32.67
N ARG A 159 11.93 -12.29 -33.84
CA ARG A 159 13.00 -13.25 -34.09
C ARG A 159 14.32 -12.51 -33.94
N ILE A 160 15.25 -13.12 -33.23
CA ILE A 160 16.58 -12.56 -33.02
C ILE A 160 17.64 -13.51 -33.56
N HIS A 161 18.66 -12.89 -34.15
CA HIS A 161 19.92 -13.54 -34.46
C HIS A 161 20.94 -13.12 -33.40
N ILE A 162 21.38 -14.06 -32.57
CA ILE A 162 22.43 -13.80 -31.58
C ILE A 162 23.58 -14.76 -31.83
N THR A 163 24.74 -14.18 -32.11
CA THR A 163 26.02 -14.88 -32.14
C THR A 163 26.81 -14.44 -30.90
N VAL A 164 26.93 -15.34 -29.93
CA VAL A 164 27.78 -15.16 -28.75
C VAL A 164 28.95 -16.12 -28.84
N ALA A 165 30.17 -15.60 -28.80
CA ALA A 165 31.38 -16.40 -28.66
C ALA A 165 31.97 -16.24 -27.25
N ASN A 166 31.95 -17.33 -26.47
CA ASN A 166 32.67 -17.44 -25.20
C ASN A 166 32.33 -16.33 -24.17
N ALA A 167 31.04 -16.02 -23.97
CA ALA A 167 30.60 -15.04 -22.97
C ALA A 167 29.99 -15.70 -21.72
N PRO A 168 30.10 -15.10 -20.52
CA PRO A 168 29.47 -15.62 -19.32
C PRO A 168 27.96 -15.78 -19.50
N LEU A 169 27.38 -16.90 -19.08
CA LEU A 169 25.95 -17.19 -19.21
C LEU A 169 25.06 -16.06 -18.66
N ALA A 170 25.43 -15.47 -17.53
CA ALA A 170 24.70 -14.35 -16.94
C ALA A 170 24.65 -13.13 -17.87
N GLU A 171 25.71 -12.85 -18.62
CA GLU A 171 25.73 -11.72 -19.55
C GLU A 171 24.90 -12.00 -20.81
N VAL A 172 24.94 -13.24 -21.31
CA VAL A 172 24.08 -13.69 -22.41
C VAL A 172 22.61 -13.55 -22.04
N LEU A 173 22.22 -14.03 -20.86
CA LEU A 173 20.85 -13.94 -20.38
C LEU A 173 20.42 -12.47 -20.15
N ARG A 174 21.31 -11.58 -19.68
CA ARG A 174 21.03 -10.14 -19.55
C ARG A 174 20.83 -9.47 -20.89
N GLN A 175 21.64 -9.82 -21.89
CA GLN A 175 21.53 -9.26 -23.23
C GLN A 175 20.21 -9.66 -23.89
N ILE A 176 19.82 -10.93 -23.77
CA ILE A 176 18.52 -11.42 -24.23
C ILE A 176 17.38 -10.73 -23.48
N ALA A 177 17.48 -10.59 -22.15
CA ALA A 177 16.49 -9.90 -21.32
C ALA A 177 16.29 -8.43 -21.75
N ARG A 178 17.39 -7.70 -22.00
CA ARG A 178 17.36 -6.31 -22.47
C ARG A 178 16.71 -6.18 -23.84
N GLN A 179 17.04 -7.05 -24.78
CA GLN A 179 16.46 -7.02 -26.13
C GLN A 179 14.97 -7.40 -26.11
N ALA A 180 14.59 -8.37 -25.28
CA ALA A 180 13.20 -8.80 -25.11
C ALA A 180 12.36 -7.83 -24.25
N LYS A 181 12.99 -6.85 -23.59
CA LYS A 181 12.37 -6.01 -22.55
C LYS A 181 11.73 -6.84 -21.42
N ILE A 182 12.34 -7.97 -21.08
CA ILE A 182 11.90 -8.87 -20.01
C ILE A 182 12.84 -8.70 -18.81
N ASN A 183 12.30 -8.70 -17.59
CA ASN A 183 13.12 -8.67 -16.38
C ASN A 183 13.55 -10.11 -16.01
N ILE A 184 14.82 -10.34 -15.75
CA ILE A 184 15.33 -11.67 -15.34
C ILE A 184 16.11 -11.52 -14.04
N ARG A 185 15.78 -12.35 -13.06
CA ARG A 185 16.52 -12.49 -11.81
C ARG A 185 17.25 -13.82 -11.77
N TYR A 186 18.51 -13.77 -11.33
CA TYR A 186 19.37 -14.94 -11.20
C TYR A 186 19.54 -15.28 -9.72
N GLU A 187 19.51 -16.56 -9.38
CA GLU A 187 20.06 -17.00 -8.09
C GLU A 187 21.58 -16.74 -8.05
N THR A 188 22.09 -16.30 -6.90
CA THR A 188 23.49 -15.83 -6.71
C THR A 188 24.58 -16.82 -7.15
N LYS A 189 24.23 -18.10 -7.38
CA LYS A 189 25.15 -19.16 -7.83
C LYS A 189 25.38 -19.17 -9.35
N LEU A 190 24.64 -18.39 -10.14
CA LEU A 190 24.74 -18.34 -11.59
C LEU A 190 25.97 -17.58 -12.12
N GLU A 191 26.56 -16.68 -11.32
CA GLU A 191 27.74 -15.92 -11.74
C GLU A 191 29.00 -16.79 -11.91
N THR A 192 28.98 -18.03 -11.41
CA THR A 192 30.10 -18.98 -11.52
C THR A 192 29.93 -20.04 -12.60
N GLN A 193 28.81 -20.05 -13.33
CA GLN A 193 28.63 -21.00 -14.44
C GLN A 193 29.33 -20.50 -15.70
N GLY A 194 29.99 -21.44 -16.40
CA GLY A 194 30.99 -21.18 -17.43
C GLY A 194 30.52 -20.35 -18.63
N ASN A 195 31.46 -20.05 -19.52
CA ASN A 195 31.18 -19.30 -20.73
C ASN A 195 30.38 -20.14 -21.72
N VAL A 196 29.48 -19.48 -22.45
CA VAL A 196 28.65 -20.09 -23.49
C VAL A 196 29.03 -19.52 -24.84
N THR A 197 29.14 -20.40 -25.82
CA THR A 197 29.24 -20.07 -27.24
C THR A 197 27.97 -20.60 -27.91
N MET A 198 27.21 -19.71 -28.55
CA MET A 198 25.99 -20.04 -29.26
C MET A 198 25.85 -19.17 -30.50
N ASP A 199 25.37 -19.76 -31.58
CA ASP A 199 24.99 -19.04 -32.79
C ASP A 199 23.57 -19.47 -33.12
N ILE A 200 22.61 -18.58 -32.88
CA ILE A 200 21.18 -18.89 -32.98
C ILE A 200 20.54 -17.85 -33.88
N ALA A 201 20.03 -18.34 -35.01
CA ALA A 201 19.25 -17.58 -35.96
C ALA A 201 17.75 -17.82 -35.74
N ASP A 202 16.95 -16.77 -35.83
CA ASP A 202 15.49 -16.83 -35.94
C ASP A 202 14.71 -17.48 -34.78
N ALA A 203 15.23 -17.41 -33.55
CA ALA A 203 14.54 -17.92 -32.38
C ALA A 203 13.62 -16.88 -31.72
N GLU A 204 12.49 -17.34 -31.18
CA GLU A 204 11.61 -16.54 -30.33
C GLU A 204 12.21 -16.39 -28.92
N TYR A 205 12.19 -15.18 -28.35
CA TYR A 205 12.91 -14.84 -27.11
C TYR A 205 12.67 -15.81 -25.95
N LEU A 206 11.42 -16.18 -25.66
CA LEU A 206 11.09 -17.06 -24.54
C LEU A 206 11.52 -18.50 -24.80
N GLN A 207 11.43 -18.95 -26.06
CA GLN A 207 11.88 -20.28 -26.45
C GLN A 207 13.40 -20.38 -26.37
N LEU A 208 14.10 -19.33 -26.82
CA LEU A 208 15.55 -19.20 -26.72
C LEU A 208 16.02 -19.21 -25.27
N LEU A 209 15.37 -18.40 -24.41
CA LEU A 209 15.65 -18.34 -22.98
C LEU A 209 15.47 -19.71 -22.33
N ARG A 210 14.35 -20.38 -22.60
CA ARG A 210 14.07 -21.72 -22.07
C ARG A 210 15.13 -22.72 -22.53
N GLN A 211 15.47 -22.75 -23.83
CA GLN A 211 16.49 -23.64 -24.38
C GLN A 211 17.87 -23.41 -23.75
N ILE A 212 18.30 -22.15 -23.61
CA ILE A 212 19.59 -21.82 -22.99
C ILE A 212 19.60 -22.26 -21.52
N THR A 213 18.51 -22.02 -20.78
CA THR A 213 18.44 -22.44 -19.38
C THR A 213 18.43 -23.97 -19.24
N GLU A 214 17.68 -24.68 -20.10
CA GLU A 214 17.60 -26.15 -20.09
C GLU A 214 18.94 -26.79 -20.45
N LEU A 215 19.65 -26.26 -21.45
CA LEU A 215 20.99 -26.73 -21.84
C LEU A 215 22.03 -26.58 -20.73
N GLN A 216 21.80 -25.68 -19.77
CA GLN A 216 22.68 -25.41 -18.64
C GLN A 216 22.18 -26.07 -17.34
N GLY A 217 21.13 -26.90 -17.40
CA GLY A 217 20.54 -27.57 -16.23
C GLY A 217 19.77 -26.64 -15.30
N LEU A 218 19.40 -25.46 -15.77
CA LEU A 218 18.68 -24.43 -15.04
C LEU A 218 17.20 -24.48 -15.38
N LYS A 219 16.37 -24.09 -14.41
CA LYS A 219 14.93 -23.93 -14.58
C LYS A 219 14.61 -22.45 -14.72
N LEU A 220 13.91 -22.10 -15.79
CA LEU A 220 13.31 -20.77 -15.97
C LEU A 220 11.87 -20.82 -15.45
N GLU A 221 11.62 -20.19 -14.31
CA GLU A 221 10.28 -20.07 -13.73
C GLU A 221 9.82 -18.62 -13.78
N LYS A 222 8.56 -18.37 -14.12
CA LYS A 222 8.01 -17.02 -13.98
C LYS A 222 7.86 -16.74 -12.48
N SER A 223 8.45 -15.65 -12.00
CA SER A 223 8.30 -15.28 -10.59
C SER A 223 6.84 -15.01 -10.29
N PRO A 224 6.29 -15.58 -9.21
CA PRO A 224 4.95 -15.19 -8.75
C PRO A 224 4.94 -13.75 -8.21
N TYR A 225 6.06 -13.27 -7.64
CA TYR A 225 6.12 -12.00 -6.92
C TYR A 225 6.55 -10.79 -7.76
N PHE A 226 7.16 -11.01 -8.91
CA PHE A 226 7.71 -9.95 -9.76
C PHE A 226 7.35 -10.21 -11.21
N ASN A 227 7.17 -9.17 -12.03
CA ASN A 227 7.12 -9.33 -13.49
C ASN A 227 8.51 -9.64 -14.04
N ALA A 228 9.07 -10.78 -13.61
CA ALA A 228 10.41 -11.24 -13.91
C ALA A 228 10.43 -12.76 -14.02
N TYR A 229 11.34 -13.29 -14.82
CA TYR A 229 11.65 -14.72 -14.81
C TYR A 229 12.81 -14.98 -13.85
N ILE A 230 12.68 -15.99 -13.01
CA ILE A 230 13.72 -16.49 -12.12
C ILE A 230 14.43 -17.63 -12.84
N VAL A 231 15.75 -17.53 -12.93
CA VAL A 231 16.62 -18.62 -13.38
C VAL A 231 17.27 -19.22 -12.13
N GLY A 232 16.98 -20.49 -11.85
CA GLY A 232 17.46 -21.22 -10.68
C GLY A 232 17.89 -22.64 -11.01
N THR A 233 18.60 -23.31 -10.09
CA THR A 233 19.01 -24.72 -10.28
C THR A 233 17.84 -25.67 -10.04
N THR A 234 17.85 -26.84 -10.69
CA THR A 234 16.77 -27.84 -10.64
C THR A 234 16.70 -28.69 -9.35
N GLU A 235 17.56 -28.47 -8.36
CA GLU A 235 17.54 -29.23 -7.11
C GLU A 235 16.32 -28.86 -6.24
N PRO A 236 15.50 -29.84 -5.80
CA PRO A 236 14.36 -29.58 -4.93
C PRO A 236 14.83 -29.21 -3.52
N ASN A 237 14.41 -28.03 -3.03
CA ASN A 237 14.57 -27.67 -1.62
C ASN A 237 13.66 -28.55 -0.75
N THR A 238 14.19 -29.68 -0.27
CA THR A 238 13.57 -30.54 0.75
C THR A 238 13.86 -30.03 2.15
N SER A 239 13.32 -28.87 2.52
CA SER A 239 13.21 -28.47 3.93
C SER A 239 11.74 -28.50 4.34
N GLN A 240 11.29 -29.65 4.82
CA GLN A 240 10.01 -29.78 5.51
C GLN A 240 9.99 -28.90 6.77
N SER A 241 8.92 -28.12 6.92
CA SER A 241 8.61 -27.33 8.11
C SER A 241 8.31 -28.24 9.32
N PRO A 242 8.98 -28.07 10.47
CA PRO A 242 8.72 -28.88 11.66
C PRO A 242 7.80 -28.11 12.62
N TYR A 243 6.49 -28.15 12.42
CA TYR A 243 5.54 -27.74 13.46
C TYR A 243 4.31 -28.63 13.46
N GLN A 244 4.31 -29.59 14.39
CA GLN A 244 3.12 -30.32 14.81
C GLN A 244 2.86 -29.95 16.28
N GLN A 245 1.61 -29.57 16.56
CA GLN A 245 1.09 -29.09 17.85
C GLN A 245 1.44 -29.98 19.04
N VAL A 246 1.82 -29.34 20.15
CA VAL A 246 1.76 -29.92 21.50
C VAL A 246 1.01 -28.93 22.39
N ASP A 247 -0.20 -29.31 22.79
CA ASP A 247 -1.01 -28.61 23.79
C ASP A 247 -0.65 -29.12 25.19
N GLU A 248 -0.10 -28.30 26.09
CA GLU A 248 -0.15 -28.53 27.55
C GLU A 248 -0.01 -27.21 28.37
N PRO A 249 -0.56 -27.14 29.61
CA PRO A 249 -0.81 -25.89 30.33
C PRO A 249 0.36 -25.47 31.26
N TYR A 250 0.96 -24.30 31.00
CA TYR A 250 2.14 -23.78 31.70
C TYR A 250 1.97 -22.81 32.90
N PRO A 251 0.79 -22.40 33.40
CA PRO A 251 0.72 -21.25 34.31
C PRO A 251 1.20 -21.52 35.75
N ALA A 252 1.11 -22.75 36.27
CA ALA A 252 1.41 -23.03 37.68
C ALA A 252 2.93 -23.10 37.99
N ALA A 253 3.74 -23.65 37.09
CA ALA A 253 5.18 -23.78 37.29
C ALA A 253 5.91 -22.41 37.22
N LEU A 254 5.42 -21.49 36.38
CA LEU A 254 5.96 -20.14 36.24
C LEU A 254 5.71 -19.29 37.48
N ALA A 255 4.52 -19.38 38.08
CA ALA A 255 4.18 -18.65 39.30
C ALA A 255 5.06 -19.08 40.50
N ILE A 256 5.32 -20.39 40.64
CA ILE A 256 6.20 -20.92 41.71
C ILE A 256 7.65 -20.48 41.49
N GLY A 257 8.13 -20.49 40.23
CA GLY A 257 9.46 -20.00 39.89
C GLY A 257 9.67 -18.51 40.19
N LEU A 258 8.65 -17.67 39.97
CA LEU A 258 8.73 -16.24 40.22
C LEU A 258 8.80 -15.92 41.73
N VAL A 259 7.98 -16.59 42.55
CA VAL A 259 7.97 -16.40 44.02
C VAL A 259 9.29 -16.86 44.63
N ALA A 260 9.84 -18.00 44.19
CA ALA A 260 11.14 -18.49 44.66
C ALA A 260 12.30 -17.55 44.28
N SER A 261 12.24 -16.95 43.09
CA SER A 261 13.25 -16.00 42.61
C SER A 261 13.20 -14.68 43.39
N LEU A 262 12.01 -14.14 43.66
CA LEU A 262 11.84 -12.94 44.46
C LEU A 262 12.27 -13.14 45.92
N ALA A 263 11.92 -14.28 46.53
CA ALA A 263 12.36 -14.60 47.89
C ALA A 263 13.89 -14.72 48.00
N SER A 264 14.54 -15.29 46.98
CA SER A 264 16.01 -15.42 46.92
C SER A 264 16.70 -14.06 46.77
N ILE A 265 16.13 -13.16 45.94
CA ILE A 265 16.65 -11.80 45.74
C ILE A 265 16.49 -10.98 47.03
N PHE A 266 15.34 -11.06 47.71
CA PHE A 266 15.14 -10.39 48.99
C PHE A 266 16.07 -10.93 50.08
N GLY A 267 16.27 -12.25 50.16
CA GLY A 267 17.24 -12.86 51.08
C GLY A 267 18.66 -12.35 50.87
N LEU A 268 19.09 -12.22 49.60
CA LEU A 268 20.41 -11.66 49.25
C LEU A 268 20.51 -10.15 49.57
N LEU A 269 19.46 -9.37 49.32
CA LEU A 269 19.41 -7.94 49.62
C LEU A 269 19.52 -7.63 51.12
N PHE A 270 19.00 -8.49 51.99
CA PHE A 270 19.13 -8.34 53.45
C PHE A 270 20.42 -8.95 54.01
N ALA A 271 20.94 -10.02 53.43
CA ALA A 271 22.18 -10.65 53.89
C ALA A 271 23.44 -9.83 53.52
N LEU A 272 23.45 -9.15 52.37
CA LEU A 272 24.64 -8.42 51.90
C LEU A 272 25.08 -7.27 52.82
N PRO A 273 24.18 -6.39 53.30
CA PRO A 273 24.55 -5.33 54.23
C PRO A 273 25.18 -5.89 55.50
N ALA A 274 24.67 -7.00 56.02
CA ALA A 274 25.22 -7.67 57.20
C ALA A 274 26.64 -8.22 56.93
N ILE A 275 26.88 -8.81 55.76
CA ILE A 275 28.20 -9.32 55.37
C ILE A 275 29.19 -8.16 55.17
N ILE A 276 28.78 -7.08 54.50
CA ILE A 276 29.62 -5.90 54.27
C ILE A 276 29.95 -5.19 55.59
N ILE A 277 28.99 -5.06 56.50
CA ILE A 277 29.22 -4.46 57.83
C ILE A 277 30.15 -5.34 58.66
N ARG A 278 29.99 -6.67 58.61
CA ARG A 278 30.86 -7.62 59.33
C ARG A 278 32.31 -7.56 58.84
N ASP A 279 32.51 -7.51 57.53
CA ASP A 279 33.85 -7.46 56.95
C ASP A 279 34.49 -6.06 57.05
N ALA A 280 33.69 -4.99 57.06
CA ALA A 280 34.18 -3.64 57.38
C ALA A 280 34.68 -3.52 58.83
N GLY A 281 34.02 -4.19 59.79
CA GLY A 281 34.46 -4.27 61.19
C GLY A 281 35.83 -4.96 61.33
N LYS A 282 36.03 -6.10 60.64
CA LYS A 282 37.33 -6.81 60.64
C LYS A 282 38.45 -6.01 59.97
N PHE A 283 38.11 -5.15 59.00
CA PHE A 283 39.09 -4.28 58.35
C PHE A 283 39.58 -3.15 59.26
N ALA A 284 38.69 -2.63 60.13
CA ALA A 284 39.05 -1.64 61.14
C ALA A 284 40.00 -2.21 62.21
N GLU A 285 39.91 -3.50 62.51
CA GLU A 285 40.77 -4.16 63.51
C GLU A 285 42.16 -4.57 62.98
N THR A 286 42.29 -4.86 61.68
CA THR A 286 43.52 -5.51 61.15
C THR A 286 44.47 -4.60 60.37
N GLY A 287 44.03 -3.43 59.91
CA GLY A 287 44.90 -2.43 59.27
C GLY A 287 45.53 -2.82 57.91
N GLU A 288 45.37 -4.05 57.45
CA GLU A 288 45.97 -4.54 56.19
C GLU A 288 45.17 -4.09 54.96
N ARG A 289 45.80 -3.26 54.12
CA ARG A 289 45.25 -2.81 52.82
C ARG A 289 45.25 -3.95 51.80
N LYS A 290 44.22 -4.81 51.78
CA LYS A 290 43.95 -5.70 50.63
C LYS A 290 43.58 -4.91 49.36
N PRO A 291 43.81 -5.46 48.15
CA PRO A 291 43.56 -4.76 46.90
C PRO A 291 42.07 -4.49 46.71
N TRP A 292 41.70 -3.21 46.88
CA TRP A 292 40.38 -2.60 46.73
C TRP A 292 39.57 -3.00 45.48
N ARG A 293 40.23 -3.55 44.45
CA ARG A 293 39.59 -3.96 43.21
C ARG A 293 38.59 -5.11 43.40
N SER A 294 38.86 -6.09 44.28
CA SER A 294 37.90 -7.19 44.49
C SER A 294 36.67 -6.76 45.28
N MET A 295 36.84 -5.86 46.26
CA MET A 295 35.78 -5.42 47.16
C MET A 295 34.73 -4.53 46.48
N VAL A 296 35.09 -3.79 45.42
CA VAL A 296 34.15 -2.95 44.65
C VAL A 296 33.59 -3.69 43.43
N PHE A 297 34.36 -4.62 42.86
CA PHE A 297 33.96 -5.33 41.64
C PHE A 297 32.83 -6.33 41.88
N TRP A 298 32.89 -7.13 42.94
CA TRP A 298 31.88 -8.14 43.23
C TRP A 298 30.48 -7.58 43.55
N PRO A 299 30.32 -6.50 44.36
CA PRO A 299 29.03 -5.86 44.55
C PRO A 299 28.47 -5.27 43.26
N PHE A 300 29.33 -4.75 42.37
CA PHE A 300 28.90 -4.19 41.09
C PHE A 300 28.41 -5.28 40.12
N VAL A 301 29.12 -6.40 40.03
CA VAL A 301 28.70 -7.58 39.27
C VAL A 301 27.40 -8.15 39.83
N LEU A 302 27.26 -8.23 41.15
CA LEU A 302 26.03 -8.70 41.79
C LEU A 302 24.84 -7.78 41.51
N VAL A 303 25.00 -6.46 41.57
CA VAL A 303 23.96 -5.49 41.21
C VAL A 303 23.57 -5.65 39.74
N LEU A 304 24.54 -5.87 38.84
CA LEU A 304 24.24 -6.16 37.44
C LEU A 304 23.49 -7.49 37.27
N CYS A 305 23.84 -8.54 38.00
CA CYS A 305 23.14 -9.82 37.99
C CYS A 305 21.71 -9.70 38.56
N ILE A 306 21.49 -8.89 39.61
CA ILE A 306 20.16 -8.61 40.16
C ILE A 306 19.33 -7.80 39.16
N ILE A 307 19.90 -6.75 38.55
CA ILE A 307 19.22 -5.98 37.51
C ILE A 307 18.87 -6.88 36.31
N TYR A 308 19.79 -7.76 35.89
CA TYR A 308 19.60 -8.66 34.76
C TYR A 308 18.56 -9.76 35.05
N GLY A 309 18.67 -10.44 36.19
CA GLY A 309 17.70 -11.46 36.62
C GLY A 309 16.31 -10.86 36.87
N TRP A 310 16.25 -9.65 37.41
CA TRP A 310 15.00 -8.95 37.65
C TRP A 310 14.37 -8.41 36.37
N SER A 311 15.16 -7.90 35.42
CA SER A 311 14.64 -7.49 34.10
C SER A 311 14.10 -8.68 33.30
N ILE A 312 14.74 -9.85 33.36
CA ILE A 312 14.21 -11.10 32.80
C ILE A 312 12.93 -11.52 33.53
N GLY A 313 12.91 -11.49 34.86
CA GLY A 313 11.74 -11.84 35.66
C GLY A 313 10.54 -10.90 35.41
N THR A 314 10.79 -9.59 35.29
CA THR A 314 9.74 -8.63 34.92
C THR A 314 9.28 -8.81 33.49
N TRP A 315 10.17 -9.17 32.55
CA TRP A 315 9.79 -9.43 31.16
C TRP A 315 8.90 -10.68 31.04
N LEU A 316 9.26 -11.76 31.74
CA LEU A 316 8.44 -12.99 31.80
C LEU A 316 7.10 -12.79 32.53
N ALA A 317 7.09 -11.98 33.59
CA ALA A 317 5.86 -11.59 34.27
C ALA A 317 5.00 -10.64 33.40
N TRP A 318 5.62 -9.78 32.60
CA TRP A 318 4.93 -8.87 31.68
C TRP A 318 4.12 -9.63 30.64
N ASP A 319 4.69 -10.71 30.09
CA ASP A 319 4.03 -11.51 29.05
C ASP A 319 2.88 -12.37 29.59
N THR A 320 2.96 -12.79 30.86
CA THR A 320 1.99 -13.72 31.47
C THR A 320 0.84 -13.05 32.23
N PHE A 321 0.99 -11.80 32.71
CA PHE A 321 -0.02 -11.16 33.57
C PHE A 321 -1.00 -10.20 32.86
N PHE A 322 -0.75 -9.83 31.60
CA PHE A 322 -1.38 -8.63 31.00
C PHE A 322 -2.59 -8.84 30.09
N ASP A 323 -3.15 -10.04 30.02
CA ASP A 323 -4.21 -10.33 29.04
C ASP A 323 -5.63 -9.88 29.41
N SER A 324 -5.91 -9.33 30.61
CA SER A 324 -7.27 -8.76 30.83
C SER A 324 -7.47 -7.64 31.86
N THR A 325 -6.61 -7.46 32.89
CA THR A 325 -6.92 -6.47 33.97
C THR A 325 -5.73 -5.66 34.52
N GLY A 326 -4.52 -5.84 34.01
CA GLY A 326 -3.30 -5.45 34.74
C GLY A 326 -2.67 -4.08 34.48
N ILE A 327 -3.19 -3.21 33.60
CA ILE A 327 -2.43 -2.01 33.12
C ILE A 327 -2.05 -1.05 34.25
N GLU A 328 -2.95 -0.81 35.20
CA GLU A 328 -2.67 0.06 36.36
C GLU A 328 -1.63 -0.55 37.28
N ALA A 329 -1.68 -1.87 37.51
CA ALA A 329 -0.68 -2.59 38.28
C ALA A 329 0.69 -2.58 37.57
N GLY A 330 0.74 -2.71 36.25
CA GLY A 330 1.97 -2.64 35.46
C GLY A 330 2.63 -1.28 35.49
N LEU A 331 1.84 -0.22 35.35
CA LEU A 331 2.33 1.15 35.49
C LEU A 331 2.87 1.39 36.90
N VAL A 332 2.15 0.95 37.94
CA VAL A 332 2.58 1.07 39.33
C VAL A 332 3.85 0.27 39.60
N VAL A 333 3.96 -0.96 39.11
CA VAL A 333 5.16 -1.80 39.25
C VAL A 333 6.33 -1.19 38.50
N SER A 334 6.14 -0.68 37.28
CA SER A 334 7.20 -0.02 36.50
C SER A 334 7.66 1.29 37.15
N LEU A 335 6.74 2.11 37.65
CA LEU A 335 7.05 3.34 38.39
C LEU A 335 7.76 3.02 39.71
N ALA A 336 7.28 2.04 40.47
CA ALA A 336 7.92 1.58 41.70
C ALA A 336 9.32 1.03 41.41
N THR A 337 9.48 0.27 40.33
CA THR A 337 10.75 -0.27 39.88
C THR A 337 11.73 0.82 39.51
N THR A 338 11.29 1.80 38.72
CA THR A 338 12.09 2.96 38.33
C THR A 338 12.49 3.78 39.56
N ALA A 339 11.56 3.98 40.51
CA ALA A 339 11.84 4.66 41.77
C ALA A 339 12.85 3.90 42.63
N ILE A 340 12.78 2.57 42.70
CA ILE A 340 13.73 1.71 43.40
C ILE A 340 15.12 1.80 42.76
N LEU A 341 15.22 1.68 41.44
CA LEU A 341 16.49 1.80 40.71
C LEU A 341 17.10 3.19 40.86
N PHE A 342 16.28 4.24 40.84
CA PHE A 342 16.71 5.61 41.07
C PHE A 342 17.20 5.80 42.52
N GLY A 343 16.48 5.26 43.50
CA GLY A 343 16.87 5.23 44.91
C GLY A 343 18.20 4.50 45.12
N LEU A 344 18.38 3.34 44.48
CA LEU A 344 19.64 2.58 44.47
C LEU A 344 20.78 3.36 43.83
N ALA A 345 20.54 4.06 42.71
CA ALA A 345 21.55 4.91 42.08
C ALA A 345 21.99 6.06 43.00
N ILE A 346 21.05 6.73 43.68
CA ILE A 346 21.33 7.76 44.69
C ILE A 346 22.13 7.17 45.86
N LEU A 347 21.74 5.99 46.35
CA LEU A 347 22.43 5.29 47.43
C LEU A 347 23.87 4.95 47.04
N ILE A 348 24.08 4.37 45.85
CA ILE A 348 25.41 4.05 45.29
C ILE A 348 26.26 5.31 45.15
N VAL A 349 25.67 6.43 44.70
CA VAL A 349 26.35 7.73 44.61
C VAL A 349 26.77 8.24 45.99
N ASN A 350 25.89 8.13 46.99
CA ASN A 350 26.17 8.60 48.36
C ASN A 350 27.22 7.73 49.06
N VAL A 351 27.11 6.40 48.95
CA VAL A 351 28.11 5.46 49.47
C VAL A 351 29.46 5.63 48.75
N GLY A 352 29.43 5.79 47.43
CA GLY A 352 30.63 6.10 46.66
C GLY A 352 31.31 7.38 47.13
N ARG A 353 30.54 8.43 47.45
CA ARG A 353 31.07 9.69 48.00
C ARG A 353 31.69 9.52 49.39
N SER A 354 31.07 8.74 50.29
CA SER A 354 31.65 8.48 51.62
C SER A 354 32.95 7.68 51.55
N ILE A 355 33.15 6.92 50.47
CA ILE A 355 34.36 6.12 50.21
C ILE A 355 35.38 6.89 49.33
N GLY A 356 35.14 8.18 49.05
CA GLY A 356 36.09 9.03 48.33
C GLY A 356 36.07 8.90 46.80
N TRP A 357 34.96 8.44 46.20
CA TRP A 357 34.84 8.46 44.74
C TRP A 357 34.98 9.89 44.20
N PRO A 358 35.75 10.08 43.11
CA PRO A 358 35.85 11.37 42.44
C PRO A 358 34.46 11.88 42.06
N ARG A 359 34.19 13.16 42.34
CA ARG A 359 32.90 13.82 42.06
C ARG A 359 32.43 13.62 40.61
N ARG A 360 33.36 13.52 39.65
CA ARG A 360 33.07 13.22 38.24
C ARG A 360 32.44 11.84 38.00
N ARG A 361 32.80 10.81 38.78
CA ARG A 361 32.30 9.44 38.59
C ARG A 361 30.88 9.28 39.12
N SER A 362 30.57 9.91 40.26
CA SER A 362 29.21 9.97 40.82
C SER A 362 28.26 10.81 39.94
N GLN A 363 28.73 11.92 39.38
CA GLN A 363 27.95 12.70 38.42
C GLN A 363 27.61 11.90 37.16
N ARG A 364 28.55 11.11 36.62
CA ARG A 364 28.30 10.25 35.46
C ARG A 364 27.21 9.21 35.72
N ILE A 365 27.27 8.51 36.86
CA ILE A 365 26.26 7.50 37.21
C ILE A 365 24.89 8.15 37.33
N LEU A 366 24.79 9.28 38.03
CA LEU A 366 23.53 10.00 38.18
C LEU A 366 22.99 10.50 36.82
N SER A 367 23.85 11.02 35.94
CA SER A 367 23.43 11.46 34.60
C SER A 367 22.96 10.28 33.74
N TRP A 368 23.58 9.10 33.84
CA TRP A 368 23.11 7.91 33.13
C TRP A 368 21.77 7.42 33.66
N SER A 369 21.57 7.41 34.98
CA SER A 369 20.27 7.03 35.58
C SER A 369 19.15 7.98 35.19
N ILE A 370 19.42 9.29 35.16
CA ILE A 370 18.45 10.29 34.70
C ILE A 370 18.17 10.12 33.20
N ALA A 371 19.18 9.82 32.38
CA ALA A 371 19.00 9.59 30.95
C ALA A 371 18.21 8.31 30.62
N LEU A 372 18.23 7.30 31.50
CA LEU A 372 17.47 6.06 31.32
C LEU A 372 15.97 6.20 31.60
N ILE A 373 15.54 7.21 32.37
CA ILE A 373 14.11 7.43 32.68
C ILE A 373 13.32 7.82 31.41
N PRO A 374 13.74 8.81 30.60
CA PRO A 374 13.13 9.08 29.31
C PRO A 374 13.14 7.87 28.39
N ILE A 375 14.21 7.07 28.41
CA ILE A 375 14.29 5.84 27.61
C ILE A 375 13.23 4.83 28.07
N ALA A 376 13.05 4.62 29.37
CA ALA A 376 12.02 3.74 29.92
C ALA A 376 10.60 4.24 29.60
N VAL A 377 10.34 5.55 29.70
CA VAL A 377 9.05 6.16 29.30
C VAL A 377 8.83 6.04 27.78
N ILE A 378 9.89 6.26 26.99
CA ILE A 378 9.89 6.00 25.54
C ILE A 378 9.73 4.51 25.24
N MET A 379 9.99 3.60 26.18
CA MET A 379 9.73 2.16 26.03
C MET A 379 8.34 1.72 26.47
N MET A 380 7.63 2.49 27.33
CA MET A 380 6.28 2.12 27.74
C MET A 380 5.33 2.13 26.56
N ASP A 381 4.84 0.96 26.15
CA ASP A 381 3.82 0.89 25.10
C ASP A 381 2.58 1.68 25.51
N SER A 382 1.90 2.23 24.53
CA SER A 382 0.64 2.92 24.77
C SER A 382 -0.40 1.92 25.32
N SER A 383 -1.44 2.40 26.01
CA SER A 383 -2.50 1.51 26.48
C SER A 383 -3.16 0.76 25.30
N PRO A 384 -3.51 -0.52 25.46
CA PRO A 384 -4.31 -1.21 24.46
C PRO A 384 -5.60 -0.44 24.18
N ILE A 385 -6.06 -0.58 22.95
CA ILE A 385 -7.25 0.10 22.46
C ILE A 385 -8.47 -0.51 23.16
N ARG A 386 -9.20 0.29 23.95
CA ARG A 386 -10.51 -0.10 24.48
C ARG A 386 -11.52 -0.04 23.34
N GLU A 387 -12.43 -1.02 23.28
CA GLU A 387 -13.49 -1.10 22.26
C GLU A 387 -12.93 -1.08 20.83
N ASP A 388 -12.01 -2.00 20.56
CA ASP A 388 -11.48 -2.18 19.21
C ASP A 388 -12.49 -2.93 18.32
N TYR A 389 -12.37 -2.74 17.00
CA TYR A 389 -13.21 -3.44 16.05
C TYR A 389 -12.98 -4.94 16.11
N LYS A 390 -14.06 -5.68 15.86
CA LYS A 390 -14.08 -7.13 15.79
C LYS A 390 -14.76 -7.60 14.51
N TRP A 391 -14.56 -8.87 14.18
CA TRP A 391 -15.21 -9.48 13.03
C TRP A 391 -16.74 -9.50 13.16
N GLU A 392 -17.27 -9.46 14.39
CA GLU A 392 -18.72 -9.39 14.63
C GLU A 392 -19.31 -8.00 14.33
N ASP A 393 -18.48 -6.96 14.20
CA ASP A 393 -18.93 -5.61 13.85
C ASP A 393 -19.23 -5.48 12.34
N LEU A 394 -18.71 -6.40 11.53
CA LEU A 394 -19.02 -6.48 10.09
C LEU A 394 -20.51 -6.74 9.87
N PRO A 395 -21.07 -6.34 8.71
CA PRO A 395 -22.47 -6.56 8.42
C PRO A 395 -22.78 -8.04 8.60
N ARG A 396 -23.90 -8.33 9.29
CA ARG A 396 -24.32 -9.71 9.50
C ARG A 396 -24.35 -10.42 8.14
N PRO A 397 -23.91 -11.69 8.11
CA PRO A 397 -24.02 -12.51 6.92
C PRO A 397 -25.45 -12.49 6.37
N ALA A 398 -25.60 -12.75 5.08
CA ALA A 398 -26.91 -12.98 4.48
C ALA A 398 -27.65 -14.13 5.22
N LYS A 399 -28.98 -14.15 5.15
CA LYS A 399 -29.84 -15.09 5.90
C LYS A 399 -29.50 -16.57 5.65
N ASP A 400 -28.85 -16.88 4.53
CA ASP A 400 -28.37 -18.20 4.13
C ASP A 400 -26.92 -18.10 3.64
N ALA A 401 -26.06 -17.42 4.42
CA ALA A 401 -24.71 -17.09 3.98
C ALA A 401 -23.89 -18.32 3.59
N ASN A 402 -23.92 -19.39 4.39
CA ASN A 402 -23.16 -20.61 4.13
C ASN A 402 -23.59 -21.30 2.82
N GLU A 403 -24.89 -21.35 2.55
CA GLU A 403 -25.45 -21.92 1.33
C GLU A 403 -25.10 -21.05 0.10
N SER A 404 -25.25 -19.72 0.23
CA SER A 404 -24.91 -18.78 -0.83
C SER A 404 -23.42 -18.78 -1.14
N GLU A 405 -22.58 -18.90 -0.11
CA GLU A 405 -21.13 -18.99 -0.20
C GLU A 405 -20.71 -20.28 -0.90
N THR A 406 -21.29 -21.41 -0.49
CA THR A 406 -21.02 -22.71 -1.10
C THR A 406 -21.41 -22.70 -2.58
N CYS A 407 -22.58 -22.14 -2.91
CA CYS A 407 -23.04 -22.01 -4.29
C CYS A 407 -22.12 -21.10 -5.12
N LEU A 408 -21.63 -19.99 -4.55
CA LEU A 408 -20.66 -19.11 -5.20
C LEU A 408 -19.32 -19.82 -5.39
N ARG A 409 -18.82 -20.58 -4.40
CA ARG A 409 -17.61 -21.40 -4.56
C ARG A 409 -17.76 -22.42 -5.68
N SER A 410 -18.89 -23.15 -5.73
CA SER A 410 -19.17 -24.06 -6.84
C SER A 410 -19.19 -23.35 -8.20
N LEU A 411 -19.75 -22.13 -8.28
CA LEU A 411 -19.72 -21.32 -9.49
C LEU A 411 -18.28 -20.99 -9.91
N LEU A 412 -17.41 -20.67 -8.95
CA LEU A 412 -16.00 -20.38 -9.17
C LEU A 412 -15.18 -21.62 -9.51
N GLU A 413 -15.65 -22.81 -9.17
CA GLU A 413 -15.01 -24.08 -9.53
C GLU A 413 -15.37 -24.54 -10.95
N VAL A 414 -16.51 -24.11 -11.50
CA VAL A 414 -16.89 -24.42 -12.88
C VAL A 414 -15.76 -24.06 -13.84
N GLN A 415 -15.36 -25.02 -14.65
CA GLN A 415 -14.43 -24.81 -15.74
C GLN A 415 -15.19 -24.16 -16.90
N LEU A 416 -15.05 -22.85 -17.04
CA LEU A 416 -15.49 -22.17 -18.25
C LEU A 416 -14.49 -22.53 -19.35
N ALA A 417 -15.00 -23.04 -20.48
CA ALA A 417 -14.20 -23.19 -21.68
C ALA A 417 -13.51 -21.84 -21.98
N ARG A 418 -12.26 -21.87 -22.48
CA ARG A 418 -11.54 -20.64 -22.83
C ARG A 418 -12.45 -19.80 -23.74
N SER A 419 -12.78 -18.61 -23.27
CA SER A 419 -13.65 -17.71 -24.04
C SER A 419 -13.00 -17.46 -25.39
N PRO A 420 -13.74 -17.52 -26.50
CA PRO A 420 -13.25 -17.05 -27.78
C PRO A 420 -12.73 -15.62 -27.64
N ASP A 421 -11.67 -15.27 -28.37
CA ASP A 421 -11.05 -13.93 -28.30
C ASP A 421 -12.05 -12.82 -28.67
N CYS A 422 -13.12 -13.16 -29.42
CA CYS A 422 -14.18 -12.22 -29.75
C CYS A 422 -15.00 -11.75 -28.53
N ILE A 423 -15.10 -12.58 -27.48
CA ILE A 423 -15.82 -12.25 -26.25
C ILE A 423 -14.92 -11.44 -25.30
N THR A 424 -13.60 -11.60 -25.37
CA THR A 424 -12.66 -10.91 -24.48
C THR A 424 -12.37 -9.47 -24.90
N GLY A 425 -12.38 -9.19 -26.21
CA GLY A 425 -12.04 -7.87 -26.79
C GLY A 425 -13.22 -6.89 -26.95
N ASP A 426 -14.37 -7.13 -26.31
CA ASP A 426 -15.60 -6.35 -26.46
C ASP A 426 -16.10 -6.20 -27.92
N CYS A 427 -15.55 -6.95 -28.90
CA CYS A 427 -15.89 -6.78 -30.32
C CYS A 427 -17.29 -7.32 -30.67
N TYR A 428 -17.84 -8.19 -29.82
CA TYR A 428 -19.25 -8.57 -29.88
C TYR A 428 -20.18 -7.36 -29.70
N PHE A 429 -19.70 -6.23 -29.15
CA PHE A 429 -20.52 -5.03 -29.13
C PHE A 429 -20.81 -4.47 -30.53
N THR A 430 -19.97 -4.69 -31.54
CA THR A 430 -20.22 -4.16 -32.88
C THR A 430 -20.70 -5.25 -33.84
N ASN A 431 -20.24 -6.49 -33.67
CA ASN A 431 -20.39 -7.54 -34.67
C ASN A 431 -21.00 -8.85 -34.12
N ALA A 432 -21.92 -8.79 -33.15
CA ALA A 432 -22.47 -9.99 -32.50
C ALA A 432 -22.96 -11.07 -33.47
N LEU A 433 -23.65 -10.70 -34.56
CA LEU A 433 -24.13 -11.65 -35.57
C LEU A 433 -23.00 -12.37 -36.33
N GLN A 434 -21.84 -11.73 -36.53
CA GLN A 434 -20.70 -12.35 -37.21
C GLN A 434 -20.04 -13.43 -36.36
N VAL A 435 -20.12 -13.29 -35.03
CA VAL A 435 -19.54 -14.21 -34.05
C VAL A 435 -20.61 -14.99 -33.29
N ALA A 436 -21.83 -15.10 -33.84
CA ALA A 436 -22.98 -15.72 -33.18
C ALA A 436 -22.70 -17.16 -32.74
N SER A 437 -22.08 -17.97 -33.61
CA SER A 437 -21.73 -19.36 -33.30
C SER A 437 -20.74 -19.50 -32.15
N GLU A 438 -19.80 -18.55 -32.02
CA GLU A 438 -18.83 -18.51 -30.92
C GLU A 438 -19.50 -18.13 -29.60
N ILE A 439 -20.42 -17.16 -29.64
CA ILE A 439 -21.21 -16.74 -28.48
C ILE A 439 -22.14 -17.87 -28.00
N ASP A 440 -22.88 -18.52 -28.90
CA ASP A 440 -23.78 -19.64 -28.56
C ASP A 440 -23.00 -20.85 -28.02
N SER A 441 -21.83 -21.14 -28.58
CA SER A 441 -20.93 -22.17 -28.07
C SER A 441 -20.44 -21.83 -26.65
N ALA A 442 -19.99 -20.59 -26.42
CA ALA A 442 -19.57 -20.14 -25.10
C ALA A 442 -20.71 -20.17 -24.06
N TRP A 443 -21.92 -19.77 -24.47
CA TRP A 443 -23.12 -19.85 -23.64
C TRP A 443 -23.49 -21.29 -23.28
N THR A 444 -23.49 -22.19 -24.26
CA THR A 444 -23.77 -23.62 -24.05
C THR A 444 -22.75 -24.26 -23.11
N ASN A 445 -21.47 -23.93 -23.27
CA ASN A 445 -20.40 -24.39 -22.39
C ASN A 445 -20.52 -23.83 -20.96
N ALA A 446 -21.21 -22.69 -20.79
CA ALA A 446 -21.48 -22.08 -19.50
C ALA A 446 -22.76 -22.60 -18.82
N ALA A 447 -23.47 -23.60 -19.37
CA ALA A 447 -24.76 -24.06 -18.86
C ALA A 447 -24.76 -24.48 -17.37
N ALA A 448 -23.68 -25.10 -16.89
CA ALA A 448 -23.56 -25.44 -15.46
C ALA A 448 -23.42 -24.17 -14.59
N ALA A 449 -22.68 -23.17 -15.08
CA ALA A 449 -22.54 -21.89 -14.40
C ALA A 449 -23.85 -21.08 -14.41
N THR A 450 -24.63 -21.14 -15.49
CA THR A 450 -25.90 -20.40 -15.58
C THR A 450 -26.95 -20.94 -14.60
N GLU A 451 -27.01 -22.25 -14.38
CA GLU A 451 -27.88 -22.83 -13.34
C GLU A 451 -27.46 -22.41 -11.93
N LEU A 452 -26.15 -22.34 -11.66
CA LEU A 452 -25.64 -21.84 -10.37
C LEU A 452 -25.91 -20.34 -10.19
N VAL A 453 -25.82 -19.53 -11.24
CA VAL A 453 -26.23 -18.11 -11.20
C VAL A 453 -27.72 -17.98 -10.85
N LYS A 454 -28.57 -18.84 -11.43
CA LYS A 454 -30.00 -18.87 -11.12
C LYS A 454 -30.26 -19.27 -9.67
N GLN A 455 -29.54 -20.27 -9.16
CA GLN A 455 -29.60 -20.67 -7.75
C GLN A 455 -29.15 -19.52 -6.84
N LEU A 456 -28.03 -18.86 -7.16
CA LEU A 456 -27.55 -17.66 -6.44
C LEU A 456 -28.58 -16.53 -6.44
N GLY A 457 -29.30 -16.36 -7.54
CA GLY A 457 -30.39 -15.39 -7.68
C GLY A 457 -31.56 -15.65 -6.72
N SER A 458 -31.67 -16.82 -6.11
CA SER A 458 -32.76 -17.15 -5.17
C SER A 458 -32.51 -16.69 -3.73
N PHE A 459 -31.24 -16.51 -3.31
CA PHE A 459 -30.90 -16.10 -1.94
C PHE A 459 -31.20 -14.61 -1.70
N ASP A 460 -31.50 -14.20 -0.48
CA ASP A 460 -31.74 -12.77 -0.15
C ASP A 460 -30.48 -11.89 -0.28
N GLY A 461 -29.32 -12.50 -0.12
CA GLY A 461 -27.99 -11.88 -0.26
C GLY A 461 -26.96 -12.95 -0.55
N ILE A 462 -25.83 -12.56 -1.14
CA ILE A 462 -24.72 -13.47 -1.44
C ILE A 462 -23.55 -13.05 -0.56
N ASP A 463 -23.16 -13.91 0.38
CA ASP A 463 -21.97 -13.64 1.21
C ASP A 463 -20.69 -13.87 0.38
N ASP A 464 -19.63 -13.15 0.75
CA ASP A 464 -18.37 -13.18 0.03
C ASP A 464 -17.45 -14.30 0.58
N PRO A 465 -17.24 -15.43 -0.13
CA PRO A 465 -16.42 -16.56 0.33
C PRO A 465 -14.98 -16.18 0.63
N THR A 466 -14.49 -15.11 0.01
CA THR A 466 -13.08 -14.70 0.12
C THR A 466 -12.75 -14.03 1.44
N ALA A 467 -13.74 -13.84 2.31
CA ALA A 467 -13.56 -13.14 3.57
C ALA A 467 -12.84 -13.97 4.65
N ILE A 468 -12.88 -15.31 4.57
CA ILE A 468 -12.50 -16.18 5.70
C ILE A 468 -11.28 -17.05 5.41
N GLU A 469 -11.06 -17.47 4.16
CA GLU A 469 -9.95 -18.36 3.82
C GLU A 469 -8.90 -17.62 3.00
N THR A 470 -7.90 -17.10 3.71
CA THR A 470 -6.53 -16.92 3.22
C THR A 470 -6.40 -16.23 1.86
N TYR A 471 -6.62 -14.92 1.87
CA TYR A 471 -5.88 -14.05 0.98
C TYR A 471 -4.39 -14.16 1.31
N ASP A 472 -3.71 -15.08 0.67
CA ASP A 472 -2.33 -14.83 0.29
C ASP A 472 -2.37 -13.83 -0.87
N LEU A 473 -2.80 -12.58 -0.61
CA LEU A 473 -2.75 -11.45 -1.56
C LEU A 473 -1.33 -11.27 -2.13
N PHE A 474 -0.35 -11.86 -1.46
CA PHE A 474 1.06 -11.81 -1.80
C PHE A 474 1.51 -13.00 -2.64
N SER A 475 0.74 -14.08 -2.80
CA SER A 475 1.13 -15.23 -3.63
C SER A 475 1.26 -14.87 -5.12
N GLY A 476 0.78 -13.70 -5.53
CA GLY A 476 1.04 -13.11 -6.85
C GLY A 476 0.32 -13.79 -8.00
N GLU A 477 -0.35 -14.92 -7.76
CA GLU A 477 -1.36 -15.45 -8.65
C GLU A 477 -2.61 -14.58 -8.49
N GLU A 478 -2.99 -13.86 -9.55
CA GLU A 478 -4.30 -13.20 -9.56
C GLU A 478 -5.34 -14.23 -9.15
N PRO A 479 -6.25 -13.90 -8.21
CA PRO A 479 -7.21 -14.86 -7.76
C PRO A 479 -8.04 -15.31 -8.95
N ASN A 480 -7.88 -16.58 -9.33
CA ASN A 480 -8.46 -17.17 -10.54
C ASN A 480 -9.98 -16.90 -10.62
N TYR A 481 -10.65 -16.76 -9.47
CA TYR A 481 -12.07 -16.43 -9.41
C TYR A 481 -12.45 -15.08 -10.03
N VAL A 482 -11.61 -14.04 -9.95
CA VAL A 482 -11.92 -12.72 -10.52
C VAL A 482 -12.02 -12.82 -12.04
N MET A 483 -11.09 -13.55 -12.65
CA MET A 483 -11.11 -13.81 -14.09
C MET A 483 -12.34 -14.63 -14.50
N LYS A 484 -12.70 -15.65 -13.72
CA LYS A 484 -13.87 -16.48 -14.00
C LYS A 484 -15.19 -15.71 -13.93
N LEU A 485 -15.41 -14.91 -12.89
CA LEU A 485 -16.62 -14.09 -12.79
C LEU A 485 -16.68 -13.06 -13.92
N ARG A 486 -15.53 -12.47 -14.30
CA ARG A 486 -15.47 -11.52 -15.42
C ARG A 486 -15.79 -12.21 -16.74
N GLN A 487 -15.25 -13.40 -16.97
CA GLN A 487 -15.53 -14.20 -18.15
C GLN A 487 -17.02 -14.54 -18.22
N LEU A 488 -17.62 -14.99 -17.11
CA LEU A 488 -19.04 -15.29 -17.05
C LEU A 488 -19.89 -14.06 -17.35
N MET A 489 -19.56 -12.90 -16.77
CA MET A 489 -20.22 -11.63 -17.06
C MET A 489 -20.16 -11.25 -18.55
N ARG A 490 -19.00 -11.45 -19.19
CA ARG A 490 -18.83 -11.22 -20.63
C ARG A 490 -19.67 -12.18 -21.47
N ILE A 491 -19.74 -13.45 -21.09
CA ILE A 491 -20.61 -14.45 -21.75
C ILE A 491 -22.08 -14.02 -21.67
N TYR A 492 -22.57 -13.63 -20.49
CA TYR A 492 -23.94 -13.12 -20.31
C TYR A 492 -24.21 -11.87 -21.14
N SER A 493 -23.27 -10.93 -21.18
CA SER A 493 -23.43 -9.70 -21.95
C SER A 493 -23.40 -9.97 -23.46
N ALA A 494 -22.47 -10.81 -23.94
CA ALA A 494 -22.38 -11.19 -25.34
C ALA A 494 -23.63 -11.92 -25.81
N TYR A 495 -24.13 -12.85 -25.00
CA TYR A 495 -25.37 -13.56 -25.27
C TYR A 495 -26.58 -12.63 -25.31
N ALA A 496 -26.71 -11.71 -24.35
CA ALA A 496 -27.80 -10.73 -24.34
C ALA A 496 -27.74 -9.79 -25.55
N VAL A 497 -26.55 -9.34 -25.95
CA VAL A 497 -26.38 -8.57 -27.19
C VAL A 497 -26.81 -9.39 -28.41
N LEU A 498 -26.31 -10.62 -28.55
CA LEU A 498 -26.67 -11.50 -29.67
C LEU A 498 -28.19 -11.68 -29.78
N LYS A 499 -28.85 -12.04 -28.68
CA LYS A 499 -30.31 -12.23 -28.66
C LYS A 499 -31.08 -10.96 -29.00
N THR A 500 -30.54 -9.80 -28.66
CA THR A 500 -31.14 -8.51 -29.07
C THR A 500 -31.02 -8.29 -30.57
N GLU A 501 -29.87 -8.59 -31.18
CA GLU A 501 -29.67 -8.50 -32.64
C GLU A 501 -30.47 -9.56 -33.41
N GLU A 502 -30.77 -10.70 -32.80
CA GLU A 502 -31.67 -11.74 -33.34
C GLU A 502 -33.17 -11.43 -33.15
N HIS A 503 -33.52 -10.20 -32.75
CA HIS A 503 -34.88 -9.77 -32.48
C HIS A 503 -35.58 -10.54 -31.34
N GLN A 504 -34.81 -11.02 -30.35
CA GLN A 504 -35.29 -11.68 -29.13
C GLN A 504 -34.91 -10.88 -27.85
N PRO A 505 -35.33 -9.61 -27.73
CA PRO A 505 -34.92 -8.73 -26.64
C PRO A 505 -35.46 -9.14 -25.26
N GLU A 506 -36.56 -9.90 -25.21
CA GLU A 506 -37.16 -10.36 -23.95
C GLU A 506 -36.28 -11.40 -23.27
N GLU A 507 -35.73 -12.33 -24.05
CA GLU A 507 -34.75 -13.30 -23.57
C GLU A 507 -33.45 -12.60 -23.16
N ALA A 508 -32.95 -11.69 -24.00
CA ALA A 508 -31.77 -10.88 -23.69
C ALA A 508 -31.90 -10.14 -22.35
N ALA A 509 -33.02 -9.44 -22.15
CA ALA A 509 -33.32 -8.71 -20.93
C ALA A 509 -33.39 -9.66 -19.72
N THR A 510 -34.09 -10.79 -19.86
CA THR A 510 -34.25 -11.77 -18.77
C THR A 510 -32.91 -12.33 -18.33
N ARG A 511 -32.07 -12.80 -19.26
CA ARG A 511 -30.75 -13.36 -18.93
C ARG A 511 -29.81 -12.33 -18.31
N LEU A 512 -29.81 -11.11 -18.82
CA LEU A 512 -28.99 -10.05 -18.26
C LEU A 512 -29.44 -9.66 -16.84
N VAL A 513 -30.75 -9.60 -16.59
CA VAL A 513 -31.32 -9.32 -15.26
C VAL A 513 -31.03 -10.45 -14.27
N GLU A 514 -31.07 -11.71 -14.68
CA GLU A 514 -30.67 -12.85 -13.86
C GLU A 514 -29.25 -12.66 -13.29
N PHE A 515 -28.28 -12.31 -14.17
CA PHE A 515 -26.90 -12.08 -13.74
C PHE A 515 -26.73 -10.76 -12.97
N HIS A 516 -27.43 -9.68 -13.34
CA HIS A 516 -27.34 -8.44 -12.59
C HIS A 516 -27.91 -8.56 -11.16
N THR A 517 -28.94 -9.40 -10.98
CA THR A 517 -29.52 -9.68 -9.66
C THR A 517 -28.48 -10.26 -8.70
N ILE A 518 -27.60 -11.16 -9.15
CA ILE A 518 -26.55 -11.70 -8.29
C ILE A 518 -25.51 -10.63 -7.92
N VAL A 519 -25.16 -9.73 -8.86
CA VAL A 519 -24.23 -8.63 -8.61
C VAL A 519 -24.79 -7.71 -7.53
N MET A 520 -26.07 -7.34 -7.64
CA MET A 520 -26.77 -6.50 -6.66
C MET A 520 -26.85 -7.16 -5.28
N LYS A 521 -27.03 -8.48 -5.23
CA LYS A 521 -27.08 -9.24 -3.97
C LYS A 521 -25.71 -9.43 -3.32
N ALA A 522 -24.62 -9.43 -4.09
CA ALA A 522 -23.26 -9.56 -3.57
C ALA A 522 -22.66 -8.22 -3.10
N LEU A 523 -23.01 -7.10 -3.77
CA LEU A 523 -22.42 -5.78 -3.49
C LEU A 523 -22.48 -5.37 -2.01
N PRO A 524 -23.61 -5.46 -1.28
CA PRO A 524 -23.69 -5.07 0.12
C PRO A 524 -22.82 -5.89 1.09
N TYR A 525 -22.48 -7.13 0.72
CA TYR A 525 -21.79 -8.10 1.57
C TYR A 525 -20.33 -8.33 1.17
N SER A 526 -19.87 -7.71 0.08
CA SER A 526 -18.47 -7.82 -0.34
C SER A 526 -17.56 -7.09 0.64
N LYS A 527 -16.77 -7.88 1.37
CA LYS A 527 -15.89 -7.42 2.44
C LYS A 527 -14.54 -6.93 1.89
N PRO A 528 -13.80 -7.65 1.03
CA PRO A 528 -12.55 -7.14 0.48
C PRO A 528 -12.79 -6.03 -0.56
N LEU A 529 -11.97 -4.98 -0.54
CA LEU A 529 -12.05 -3.89 -1.53
C LEU A 529 -11.96 -4.39 -2.97
N VAL A 530 -11.05 -5.33 -3.24
CA VAL A 530 -10.85 -5.87 -4.60
C VAL A 530 -12.14 -6.51 -5.11
N ASN A 531 -12.82 -7.29 -4.28
CA ASN A 531 -14.08 -7.92 -4.67
C ASN A 531 -15.19 -6.91 -4.87
N LYS A 532 -15.28 -5.93 -3.98
CA LYS A 532 -16.22 -4.82 -4.13
C LYS A 532 -16.03 -4.13 -5.48
N MET A 533 -14.79 -3.87 -5.88
CA MET A 533 -14.48 -3.29 -7.19
C MET A 533 -14.86 -4.21 -8.35
N VAL A 534 -14.64 -5.52 -8.23
CA VAL A 534 -15.02 -6.51 -9.25
C VAL A 534 -16.53 -6.52 -9.46
N TRP A 535 -17.31 -6.58 -8.37
CA TRP A 535 -18.77 -6.50 -8.42
C TRP A 535 -19.27 -5.17 -9.00
N LEU A 536 -18.67 -4.04 -8.59
CA LEU A 536 -19.00 -2.72 -9.16
C LEU A 536 -18.67 -2.60 -10.65
N ALA A 537 -17.58 -3.20 -11.10
CA ALA A 537 -17.22 -3.25 -12.51
C ALA A 537 -18.24 -4.09 -13.31
N MET A 538 -18.68 -5.22 -12.78
CA MET A 538 -19.73 -6.04 -13.39
C MET A 538 -21.07 -5.31 -13.45
N ALA A 539 -21.46 -4.63 -12.37
CA ALA A 539 -22.67 -3.81 -12.36
C ALA A 539 -22.60 -2.75 -13.47
N GLY A 540 -21.47 -2.03 -13.58
CA GLY A 540 -21.28 -1.01 -14.61
C GLY A 540 -21.29 -1.56 -16.04
N TYR A 541 -20.85 -2.81 -16.23
CA TYR A 541 -20.89 -3.47 -17.53
C TYR A 541 -22.32 -3.91 -17.88
N ASN A 542 -23.03 -4.56 -16.95
CA ASN A 542 -24.43 -4.96 -17.14
C ASN A 542 -25.32 -3.75 -17.45
N VAL A 543 -25.08 -2.61 -16.80
CA VAL A 543 -25.81 -1.35 -17.06
C VAL A 543 -25.61 -0.88 -18.50
N ARG A 544 -24.40 -0.97 -19.07
CA ARG A 544 -24.16 -0.60 -20.48
C ARG A 544 -24.85 -1.57 -21.43
N THR A 545 -24.80 -2.87 -21.14
CA THR A 545 -25.50 -3.88 -21.93
C THR A 545 -27.02 -3.64 -21.89
N ALA A 546 -27.59 -3.36 -20.72
CA ALA A 546 -29.01 -3.05 -20.56
C ALA A 546 -29.42 -1.79 -21.32
N HIS A 547 -28.62 -0.71 -21.23
CA HIS A 547 -28.83 0.50 -22.03
C HIS A 547 -28.90 0.19 -23.53
N ARG A 548 -27.99 -0.66 -24.02
CA ARG A 548 -28.00 -1.06 -25.43
C ARG A 548 -29.25 -1.85 -25.81
N ILE A 549 -29.68 -2.81 -24.97
CA ILE A 549 -30.92 -3.57 -25.21
C ILE A 549 -32.10 -2.60 -25.28
N ALA A 550 -32.18 -1.63 -24.36
CA ALA A 550 -33.25 -0.64 -24.31
C ALA A 550 -33.28 0.28 -25.54
N ARG A 551 -32.11 0.64 -26.08
CA ARG A 551 -31.98 1.49 -27.28
C ARG A 551 -32.10 0.75 -28.60
N ASN A 552 -32.09 -0.58 -28.62
CA ASN A 552 -32.24 -1.34 -29.85
C ASN A 552 -33.66 -1.13 -30.42
N PRO A 553 -33.84 -0.85 -31.73
CA PRO A 553 -35.16 -0.67 -32.35
C PRO A 553 -36.12 -1.86 -32.15
N SER A 554 -35.58 -3.06 -31.91
CA SER A 554 -36.36 -4.28 -31.69
C SER A 554 -36.88 -4.40 -30.25
N CYS A 555 -36.47 -3.53 -29.33
CA CYS A 555 -36.81 -3.64 -27.90
C CYS A 555 -38.33 -3.58 -27.68
N THR A 556 -38.90 -4.67 -27.16
CA THR A 556 -40.33 -4.74 -26.88
C THR A 556 -40.67 -4.05 -25.55
N PRO A 557 -41.92 -3.59 -25.35
CA PRO A 557 -42.36 -3.06 -24.06
C PRO A 557 -42.18 -4.06 -22.90
N THR A 558 -42.32 -5.36 -23.18
CA THR A 558 -42.06 -6.44 -22.21
C THR A 558 -40.60 -6.48 -21.80
N ALA A 559 -39.67 -6.46 -22.76
CA ALA A 559 -38.23 -6.45 -22.48
C ALA A 559 -37.84 -5.22 -21.67
N LEU A 560 -38.39 -4.05 -22.03
CA LEU A 560 -38.19 -2.80 -21.30
C LEU A 560 -38.70 -2.89 -19.85
N ALA A 561 -39.86 -3.51 -19.62
CA ALA A 561 -40.40 -3.73 -18.28
C ALA A 561 -39.52 -4.68 -17.44
N VAL A 562 -38.95 -5.73 -18.06
CA VAL A 562 -37.99 -6.64 -17.42
C VAL A 562 -36.73 -5.87 -17.01
N LEU A 563 -36.14 -5.09 -17.92
CA LEU A 563 -34.96 -4.27 -17.62
C LEU A 563 -35.24 -3.26 -16.51
N LYS A 564 -36.36 -2.53 -16.58
CA LYS A 564 -36.75 -1.56 -15.56
C LYS A 564 -36.88 -2.18 -14.17
N LYS A 565 -37.45 -3.38 -14.08
CA LYS A 565 -37.57 -4.11 -12.81
C LYS A 565 -36.21 -4.61 -12.32
N GLY A 566 -35.37 -5.08 -13.24
CA GLY A 566 -34.09 -5.72 -12.93
C GLY A 566 -32.95 -4.76 -12.63
N PHE A 567 -33.00 -3.52 -13.10
CA PHE A 567 -31.96 -2.49 -12.94
C PHE A 567 -32.46 -1.31 -12.09
N PRO A 568 -32.71 -1.52 -10.79
CA PRO A 568 -32.94 -0.40 -9.89
C PRO A 568 -31.67 0.47 -9.76
N PRO A 569 -31.80 1.77 -9.41
CA PRO A 569 -30.67 2.59 -9.01
C PRO A 569 -29.84 1.92 -7.90
N LEU A 570 -28.51 2.02 -7.97
CA LEU A 570 -27.64 1.58 -6.89
C LEU A 570 -27.91 2.39 -5.61
N THR A 571 -28.03 1.70 -4.49
CA THR A 571 -28.22 2.32 -3.18
C THR A 571 -26.89 2.67 -2.52
N GLN A 572 -26.93 3.53 -1.50
CA GLN A 572 -25.76 3.85 -0.67
C GLN A 572 -25.10 2.59 -0.09
N LYS A 573 -25.90 1.59 0.29
CA LYS A 573 -25.39 0.33 0.83
C LYS A 573 -24.58 -0.44 -0.21
N ASP A 574 -25.00 -0.38 -1.48
CA ASP A 574 -24.37 -1.09 -2.59
C ASP A 574 -22.99 -0.52 -2.92
N ILE A 575 -22.81 0.80 -2.82
CA ILE A 575 -21.56 1.48 -3.15
C ILE A 575 -20.65 1.76 -1.95
N SER A 576 -21.14 1.62 -0.71
CA SER A 576 -20.35 1.92 0.49
C SER A 576 -19.08 1.07 0.58
N LEU A 577 -17.96 1.75 0.84
CA LEU A 577 -16.65 1.14 1.10
C LEU A 577 -16.35 0.97 2.60
N ARG A 578 -17.29 1.35 3.49
CA ARG A 578 -17.10 1.27 4.95
C ARG A 578 -16.64 -0.12 5.39
N TRP A 579 -17.33 -1.15 4.92
CA TRP A 579 -17.04 -2.54 5.28
C TRP A 579 -15.74 -3.04 4.68
N CYS A 580 -15.36 -2.50 3.52
CA CYS A 580 -14.04 -2.75 2.94
C CYS A 580 -12.94 -2.20 3.84
N PHE A 581 -13.08 -0.97 4.31
CA PHE A 581 -12.10 -0.38 5.23
C PHE A 581 -12.04 -1.11 6.57
N MET A 582 -13.18 -1.51 7.14
CA MET A 582 -13.17 -2.28 8.38
C MET A 582 -12.54 -3.67 8.21
N THR A 583 -12.80 -4.34 7.09
CA THR A 583 -12.17 -5.63 6.77
C THR A 583 -10.66 -5.46 6.60
N SER A 584 -10.23 -4.45 5.84
CA SER A 584 -8.81 -4.11 5.69
C SER A 584 -8.15 -3.79 7.04
N TYR A 585 -8.85 -3.08 7.93
CA TYR A 585 -8.37 -2.82 9.29
C TYR A 585 -8.11 -4.12 10.06
N LEU A 586 -9.12 -4.99 10.13
CA LEU A 586 -9.04 -6.25 10.89
C LEU A 586 -7.93 -7.17 10.36
N SER A 587 -7.82 -7.29 9.04
CA SER A 587 -6.77 -8.08 8.38
C SER A 587 -5.38 -7.49 8.61
N ASN A 588 -5.21 -6.18 8.39
CA ASN A 588 -3.92 -5.51 8.59
C ASN A 588 -3.50 -5.52 10.06
N ARG A 589 -4.45 -5.40 10.99
CA ARG A 589 -4.17 -5.49 12.43
C ARG A 589 -3.59 -6.86 12.77
N LYS A 590 -4.19 -7.94 12.28
CA LYS A 590 -3.68 -9.30 12.49
C LYS A 590 -2.29 -9.47 11.88
N ALA A 591 -2.07 -9.02 10.65
CA ALA A 591 -0.76 -9.11 10.00
C ALA A 591 0.33 -8.31 10.74
N VAL A 592 0.03 -7.06 11.11
CA VAL A 592 0.95 -6.23 11.92
C VAL A 592 1.24 -6.89 13.26
N GLN A 593 0.24 -7.53 13.87
CA GLN A 593 0.41 -8.24 15.12
C GLN A 593 1.36 -9.44 14.98
N GLU A 594 1.13 -10.27 13.96
CA GLU A 594 1.99 -11.43 13.65
C GLU A 594 3.42 -11.02 13.29
N ASP A 595 3.62 -9.92 12.55
CA ASP A 595 4.95 -9.43 12.20
C ASP A 595 5.73 -8.88 13.41
N ILE A 596 5.02 -8.26 14.34
CA ILE A 596 5.57 -7.81 15.62
C ILE A 596 5.96 -9.03 16.48
N ASP A 597 5.06 -10.00 16.63
CA ASP A 597 5.26 -11.17 17.48
C ASP A 597 6.37 -12.09 16.93
N ASN A 598 6.47 -12.22 15.60
CA ASN A 598 7.50 -13.03 14.94
C ASN A 598 8.83 -12.29 14.74
N ALA A 599 8.96 -11.03 15.13
CA ALA A 599 10.12 -10.17 14.87
C ALA A 599 10.52 -10.08 13.37
N ARG A 600 9.62 -10.46 12.44
CA ARG A 600 9.84 -10.48 10.98
C ARG A 600 10.11 -9.10 10.41
N TYR A 601 9.63 -8.05 11.10
CA TYR A 601 9.89 -6.67 10.68
C TYR A 601 11.39 -6.30 10.68
N ILE A 602 12.23 -6.95 11.49
CA ILE A 602 13.69 -6.74 11.45
C ILE A 602 14.27 -7.28 10.14
N GLU A 603 13.74 -8.40 9.63
CA GLU A 603 14.12 -8.92 8.31
C GLU A 603 13.60 -8.00 7.20
N ALA A 604 12.35 -7.55 7.29
CA ALA A 604 11.76 -6.60 6.33
C ALA A 604 12.56 -5.27 6.26
N LEU A 605 12.99 -4.73 7.40
CA LEU A 605 13.86 -3.54 7.46
C LEU A 605 15.26 -3.82 6.90
N SER A 606 15.79 -5.04 7.09
CA SER A 606 17.11 -5.43 6.56
C SER A 606 17.12 -5.66 5.05
N LEU A 607 15.97 -6.02 4.47
CA LEU A 607 15.77 -6.17 3.02
C LEU A 607 15.68 -4.82 2.31
N TYR A 608 15.38 -3.76 3.04
CA TYR A 608 15.40 -2.40 2.53
C TYR A 608 16.85 -1.88 2.49
N LYS A 609 17.54 -2.08 1.36
CA LYS A 609 18.71 -1.25 1.06
C LYS A 609 18.23 0.21 1.08
N PRO A 610 18.88 1.12 1.82
CA PRO A 610 18.53 2.53 1.75
C PRO A 610 18.56 2.93 0.28
N PHE A 611 17.50 3.60 -0.18
CA PHE A 611 17.45 4.24 -1.48
C PHE A 611 18.79 4.96 -1.69
N GLU A 612 19.65 4.42 -2.53
CA GLU A 612 20.74 5.20 -3.11
C GLU A 612 20.04 6.30 -3.87
N ILE A 613 20.03 7.50 -3.27
CA ILE A 613 19.78 8.73 -3.98
C ILE A 613 20.86 8.74 -5.06
N VAL A 614 20.51 8.31 -6.26
CA VAL A 614 21.31 8.54 -7.45
C VAL A 614 21.33 10.05 -7.62
N SER A 615 22.31 10.70 -6.99
CA SER A 615 22.71 12.05 -7.31
C SER A 615 23.35 11.99 -8.70
N GLY A 616 22.50 11.97 -9.73
CA GLY A 616 22.89 12.07 -11.13
C GLY A 616 23.39 13.48 -11.44
N GLY A 617 24.57 13.82 -10.92
CA GLY A 617 25.34 14.99 -11.34
C GLY A 617 26.43 14.55 -12.30
N THR A 618 26.09 14.34 -13.58
CA THR A 618 27.10 14.23 -14.64
C THR A 618 27.53 15.62 -15.06
N ALA A 619 28.60 16.12 -14.44
CA ALA A 619 29.40 17.18 -15.01
C ALA A 619 30.18 16.60 -16.20
N ALA A 620 29.81 17.02 -17.42
CA ALA A 620 30.60 16.80 -18.61
C ALA A 620 31.60 17.97 -18.77
N SER A 621 32.89 17.68 -18.69
CA SER A 621 33.93 18.49 -19.33
C SER A 621 34.90 17.54 -20.02
N GLY A 622 35.02 17.70 -21.34
CA GLY A 622 35.78 16.80 -22.20
C GLY A 622 37.28 17.05 -22.24
N ALA A 623 37.91 16.08 -22.92
CA ALA A 623 39.06 16.17 -23.82
C ALA A 623 40.39 15.51 -23.38
N THR A 624 40.65 14.41 -24.11
CA THR A 624 41.89 14.01 -24.82
C THR A 624 43.04 13.23 -24.16
N THR A 625 43.34 12.12 -24.86
CA THR A 625 44.61 11.39 -25.07
C THR A 625 45.12 10.38 -24.02
N ALA A 626 45.41 9.18 -24.54
CA ALA A 626 45.79 7.91 -23.91
C ALA A 626 47.28 7.87 -23.47
N PRO A 627 47.91 6.70 -23.20
CA PRO A 627 47.51 5.47 -22.53
C PRO A 627 48.45 5.12 -21.34
N SER A 628 48.05 4.22 -20.44
CA SER A 628 48.90 3.22 -19.75
C SER A 628 48.28 2.81 -18.41
N GLY A 629 48.56 1.57 -18.03
CA GLY A 629 47.77 0.81 -17.08
C GLY A 629 47.73 1.37 -15.67
N ASN A 630 46.64 1.06 -14.99
CA ASN A 630 46.66 0.78 -13.59
C ASN A 630 45.61 -0.30 -13.30
N ALA A 631 46.10 -1.39 -12.71
CA ALA A 631 45.30 -2.45 -12.15
C ALA A 631 44.30 -1.84 -11.16
N VAL A 632 43.02 -1.84 -11.52
CA VAL A 632 41.94 -1.66 -10.54
C VAL A 632 41.94 -2.93 -9.70
N SER A 633 42.52 -2.83 -8.51
CA SER A 633 42.41 -3.87 -7.49
C SER A 633 40.92 -4.12 -7.22
N GLN A 634 40.41 -5.24 -7.75
CA GLN A 634 39.15 -5.79 -7.32
C GLN A 634 39.26 -6.08 -5.83
N TRP A 635 38.62 -5.24 -5.01
CA TRP A 635 38.36 -5.62 -3.63
C TRP A 635 37.41 -6.82 -3.66
N PRO A 636 37.74 -7.93 -2.99
CA PRO A 636 36.82 -9.05 -2.89
C PRO A 636 35.54 -8.56 -2.20
N PRO A 637 34.35 -9.09 -2.56
CA PRO A 637 33.11 -8.71 -1.90
C PRO A 637 33.28 -8.99 -0.40
N ALA A 638 33.34 -7.93 0.39
CA ALA A 638 33.37 -8.04 1.83
C ALA A 638 32.10 -8.79 2.22
N ARG A 639 32.24 -10.04 2.65
CA ARG A 639 31.19 -10.76 3.37
C ARG A 639 30.91 -9.94 4.62
N HIS A 640 29.97 -9.00 4.54
CA HIS A 640 29.42 -8.30 5.68
C HIS A 640 28.66 -9.34 6.51
N ARG A 641 29.41 -10.06 7.36
CA ARG A 641 28.85 -10.65 8.57
C ARG A 641 28.38 -9.45 9.37
N SER A 642 27.11 -9.08 9.23
CA SER A 642 26.48 -8.13 10.14
C SER A 642 26.79 -8.62 11.54
N GLY A 643 27.53 -7.79 12.28
CA GLY A 643 28.08 -8.18 13.56
C GLY A 643 26.94 -8.58 14.48
N PHE A 644 27.19 -9.52 15.40
CA PHE A 644 26.27 -9.83 16.50
C PHE A 644 25.70 -8.56 17.14
N TRP A 645 26.54 -7.52 17.26
CA TRP A 645 26.16 -6.20 17.76
C TRP A 645 25.18 -5.45 16.85
N GLU A 646 25.38 -5.41 15.54
CA GLU A 646 24.45 -4.72 14.63
C GLU A 646 23.08 -5.37 14.65
N ARG A 647 23.00 -6.71 14.67
CA ARG A 647 21.71 -7.40 14.79
C ARG A 647 21.02 -7.05 16.10
N ASN A 648 21.72 -7.13 17.24
CA ASN A 648 21.13 -6.83 18.54
C ASN A 648 20.75 -5.35 18.70
N LEU A 649 21.54 -4.43 18.14
CA LEU A 649 21.26 -2.99 18.21
C LEU A 649 20.09 -2.62 17.29
N SER A 650 19.99 -3.26 16.12
CA SER A 650 18.79 -3.20 15.28
C SER A 650 17.59 -3.73 16.03
N ARG A 651 17.65 -4.93 16.65
CA ARG A 651 16.53 -5.47 17.45
C ARG A 651 16.11 -4.55 18.59
N LEU A 652 17.08 -3.92 19.27
CA LEU A 652 16.82 -2.99 20.37
C LEU A 652 16.20 -1.68 19.87
N ALA A 653 16.74 -1.09 18.80
CA ALA A 653 16.15 0.11 18.20
C ALA A 653 14.73 -0.20 17.71
N ALA A 654 14.58 -1.34 17.06
CA ALA A 654 13.35 -1.84 16.52
C ALA A 654 12.30 -2.04 17.64
N SER A 655 12.64 -2.64 18.79
CA SER A 655 11.73 -2.74 19.94
C SER A 655 11.45 -1.39 20.65
N CYS A 656 12.39 -0.44 20.60
CA CYS A 656 12.16 0.93 21.08
C CYS A 656 11.15 1.70 20.22
N PHE A 657 11.17 1.48 18.90
CA PHE A 657 10.39 2.27 17.94
C PHE A 657 9.08 1.59 17.53
N PHE A 658 9.02 0.26 17.54
CA PHE A 658 7.82 -0.51 17.23
C PHE A 658 7.07 -0.91 18.49
N LYS A 659 6.09 -0.07 18.81
CA LYS A 659 5.20 -0.24 19.94
C LYS A 659 3.88 -0.84 19.46
N ARG A 660 3.57 -2.08 19.87
CA ARG A 660 2.40 -2.85 19.44
C ARG A 660 1.10 -2.05 19.54
N ASN A 661 0.82 -1.46 20.70
CA ASN A 661 -0.42 -0.71 20.92
C ASN A 661 -0.42 0.63 20.19
N ARG A 662 0.76 1.23 19.97
CA ARG A 662 0.86 2.48 19.21
C ARG A 662 0.58 2.24 17.72
N SER A 663 1.19 1.21 17.12
CA SER A 663 0.99 0.83 15.73
C SER A 663 -0.48 0.54 15.44
N THR A 664 -1.12 -0.25 16.31
CA THR A 664 -2.54 -0.61 16.18
C THR A 664 -3.45 0.60 16.34
N ARG A 665 -3.08 1.57 17.18
CA ARG A 665 -3.84 2.82 17.37
C ARG A 665 -3.74 3.75 16.18
N ASP A 666 -2.55 3.90 15.61
CA ASP A 666 -2.35 4.70 14.40
C ASP A 666 -3.08 4.06 13.21
N LEU A 667 -3.03 2.73 13.10
CA LEU A 667 -3.80 1.92 12.14
C LEU A 667 -5.31 2.12 12.31
N ARG A 668 -5.81 2.12 13.56
CA ARG A 668 -7.23 2.33 13.87
C ARG A 668 -7.66 3.75 13.51
N ARG A 669 -6.93 4.76 13.98
CA ARG A 669 -7.23 6.17 13.73
C ARG A 669 -7.34 6.47 12.24
N TYR A 670 -6.46 5.90 11.43
CA TYR A 670 -6.53 6.03 9.97
C TYR A 670 -7.83 5.44 9.40
N HIS A 671 -8.19 4.22 9.77
CA HIS A 671 -9.41 3.58 9.28
C HIS A 671 -10.68 4.23 9.83
N ASP A 672 -10.67 4.74 11.06
CA ASP A 672 -11.78 5.51 11.64
C ASP A 672 -12.09 6.74 10.78
N LEU A 673 -11.06 7.45 10.32
CA LEU A 673 -11.21 8.60 9.42
C LEU A 673 -11.80 8.19 8.07
N LEU A 674 -11.33 7.08 7.48
CA LEU A 674 -11.87 6.57 6.22
C LEU A 674 -13.32 6.10 6.36
N MET A 675 -13.65 5.40 7.44
CA MET A 675 -15.01 4.92 7.71
C MET A 675 -15.96 6.09 7.99
N ALA A 676 -15.55 7.08 8.78
CA ALA A 676 -16.33 8.29 9.02
C ALA A 676 -16.57 9.09 7.71
N GLN A 677 -15.57 9.13 6.83
CA GLN A 677 -15.74 9.71 5.49
C GLN A 677 -16.74 8.92 4.65
N CYS A 678 -16.69 7.59 4.66
CA CYS A 678 -17.69 6.76 3.98
C CYS A 678 -19.12 6.95 4.54
N ASP A 679 -19.27 7.19 5.84
CA ASP A 679 -20.58 7.46 6.43
C ASP A 679 -21.17 8.78 5.94
N GLN A 680 -20.33 9.81 5.79
CA GLN A 680 -20.74 11.12 5.27
C GLN A 680 -20.93 11.11 3.75
N ARG A 681 -20.04 10.40 3.05
CA ARG A 681 -19.96 10.33 1.59
C ARG A 681 -19.38 8.96 1.22
N PRO A 682 -20.21 7.95 0.89
CA PRO A 682 -19.77 6.57 0.63
C PRO A 682 -18.66 6.44 -0.43
N LEU A 683 -18.56 7.41 -1.33
CA LEU A 683 -17.58 7.48 -2.41
C LEU A 683 -16.43 8.46 -2.17
N PHE A 684 -16.46 9.34 -1.16
CA PHE A 684 -15.41 10.33 -0.93
C PHE A 684 -14.55 9.95 0.28
N ALA A 685 -13.78 8.87 0.13
CA ALA A 685 -12.52 8.76 0.85
C ALA A 685 -11.42 9.30 -0.09
N SER A 686 -11.10 10.59 0.01
CA SER A 686 -9.87 11.07 -0.64
C SER A 686 -8.70 10.66 0.26
N PRO A 687 -7.74 9.86 -0.25
CA PRO A 687 -6.53 9.53 0.50
C PRO A 687 -5.84 10.80 1.01
N ASP A 688 -5.90 11.91 0.26
CA ASP A 688 -5.28 13.18 0.63
C ASP A 688 -5.84 13.79 1.91
N VAL A 689 -7.10 13.51 2.28
CA VAL A 689 -7.68 14.02 3.52
C VAL A 689 -7.18 13.23 4.72
N GLY A 690 -6.92 11.92 4.58
CA GLY A 690 -6.33 11.11 5.64
C GLY A 690 -4.80 11.24 5.72
N PHE A 691 -4.12 11.16 4.57
CA PHE A 691 -2.67 11.25 4.44
C PHE A 691 -2.15 12.68 4.59
N GLY A 692 -2.82 13.68 4.00
CA GLY A 692 -2.34 15.06 4.02
C GLY A 692 -2.41 15.72 5.40
N ILE A 693 -3.39 15.33 6.23
CA ILE A 693 -3.58 15.94 7.56
C ILE A 693 -2.58 15.40 8.59
N ASP A 694 -2.19 14.12 8.55
CA ASP A 694 -1.29 13.52 9.55
C ASP A 694 0.08 13.02 8.99
N TYR A 695 0.21 12.73 7.69
CA TYR A 695 1.36 12.00 7.10
C TYR A 695 2.06 12.68 5.90
N GLY A 696 1.52 13.79 5.38
CA GLY A 696 2.07 14.52 4.22
C GLY A 696 3.49 15.06 4.44
N ASN A 697 3.89 15.21 5.70
CA ASN A 697 5.29 15.37 6.08
C ASN A 697 5.85 13.98 6.42
N ARG A 698 6.81 13.49 5.60
CA ARG A 698 7.59 12.25 5.78
C ARG A 698 7.44 11.67 7.19
N PRO A 699 6.85 10.48 7.39
CA PRO A 699 6.59 9.97 8.71
C PRO A 699 7.90 10.01 9.51
N ARG A 700 7.89 10.71 10.65
CA ARG A 700 9.08 10.81 11.51
C ARG A 700 9.56 9.39 11.82
N LEU A 701 10.87 9.18 12.04
CA LEU A 701 11.43 7.89 12.48
C LEU A 701 10.73 7.31 13.73
N SER A 702 10.08 8.15 14.53
CA SER A 702 9.22 7.73 15.65
C SER A 702 7.87 7.12 15.23
N ASN A 703 7.57 7.09 13.93
CA ASN A 703 6.33 6.62 13.31
C ASN A 703 6.65 5.74 12.08
N ILE A 704 7.60 4.80 12.23
CA ILE A 704 7.88 3.79 11.19
C ILE A 704 6.64 2.90 10.96
N CYS A 705 5.78 2.76 11.95
CA CYS A 705 4.45 2.16 11.79
C CYS A 705 3.64 2.91 10.73
N GLY A 706 3.66 4.25 10.74
CA GLY A 706 3.13 5.09 9.67
C GLY A 706 3.70 4.75 8.29
N TRP A 707 4.99 4.41 8.18
CA TRP A 707 5.60 3.95 6.92
C TRP A 707 5.08 2.59 6.46
N LEU A 708 4.98 1.61 7.37
CA LEU A 708 4.35 0.33 7.05
C LEU A 708 2.89 0.53 6.65
N LEU A 709 2.16 1.40 7.36
CA LEU A 709 0.80 1.78 7.03
C LEU A 709 0.74 2.40 5.63
N VAL A 710 1.64 3.32 5.27
CA VAL A 710 1.76 3.83 3.89
C VAL A 710 1.96 2.67 2.90
N GLN A 711 2.80 1.69 3.22
CA GLN A 711 3.03 0.56 2.32
C GLN A 711 1.79 -0.36 2.18
N TYR A 712 1.08 -0.61 3.28
CA TYR A 712 -0.16 -1.40 3.29
C TYR A 712 -1.38 -0.62 2.78
N MET A 713 -1.33 0.73 2.72
CA MET A 713 -2.51 1.59 2.51
C MET A 713 -2.39 2.64 1.40
N ALA A 714 -1.19 2.97 0.90
CA ALA A 714 -1.02 3.84 -0.28
C ALA A 714 -1.32 3.06 -1.56
N ASP A 715 -2.43 2.33 -1.52
CA ASP A 715 -2.87 1.52 -2.61
C ASP A 715 -3.53 2.44 -3.63
N ALA A 716 -2.85 2.68 -4.75
CA ALA A 716 -3.40 3.39 -5.90
C ALA A 716 -4.76 2.82 -6.36
N ARG A 717 -5.11 1.62 -5.90
CA ARG A 717 -6.43 1.01 -6.07
C ARG A 717 -7.57 1.80 -5.42
N TYR A 718 -7.37 2.64 -4.39
CA TYR A 718 -8.48 3.39 -3.77
C TYR A 718 -9.10 4.45 -4.67
N ASP A 719 -8.27 5.27 -5.34
CA ASP A 719 -8.78 6.27 -6.28
C ASP A 719 -9.49 5.60 -7.46
N LYS A 720 -8.96 4.46 -7.92
CA LYS A 720 -9.60 3.63 -8.94
C LYS A 720 -10.91 3.04 -8.46
N ALA A 721 -10.96 2.52 -7.23
CA ALA A 721 -12.17 1.98 -6.62
C ALA A 721 -13.27 3.05 -6.54
N ARG A 722 -12.90 4.24 -6.06
CA ARG A 722 -13.76 5.41 -5.99
C ARG A 722 -14.27 5.83 -7.36
N ALA A 723 -13.37 5.97 -8.35
CA ALA A 723 -13.74 6.36 -9.71
C ALA A 723 -14.68 5.33 -10.35
N THR A 724 -14.39 4.04 -10.18
CA THR A 724 -15.24 2.95 -10.66
C THR A 724 -16.61 2.98 -9.98
N ALA A 725 -16.65 3.10 -8.65
CA ALA A 725 -17.90 3.13 -7.89
C ALA A 725 -18.77 4.33 -8.27
N ALA A 726 -18.17 5.53 -8.39
CA ALA A 726 -18.86 6.73 -8.82
C ALA A 726 -19.37 6.62 -10.26
N LYS A 727 -18.54 6.13 -11.18
CA LYS A 727 -18.92 5.90 -12.58
C LYS A 727 -20.09 4.90 -12.68
N THR A 728 -20.01 3.79 -11.96
CA THR A 728 -21.06 2.78 -11.96
C THR A 728 -22.37 3.31 -11.38
N LEU A 729 -22.31 4.08 -10.28
CA LEU A 729 -23.49 4.75 -9.71
C LEU A 729 -24.17 5.65 -10.74
N VAL A 730 -23.43 6.60 -11.32
CA VAL A 730 -23.97 7.55 -12.30
C VAL A 730 -24.58 6.83 -13.49
N LEU A 731 -23.91 5.80 -14.01
CA LEU A 731 -24.45 5.00 -15.12
C LEU A 731 -25.75 4.26 -14.72
N SER A 732 -25.81 3.72 -13.50
CA SER A 732 -27.01 3.03 -13.00
C SER A 732 -28.19 3.98 -12.84
N ASP A 733 -27.94 5.18 -12.31
CA ASP A 733 -28.96 6.23 -12.15
C ASP A 733 -29.49 6.71 -13.51
N LEU A 734 -28.59 7.00 -14.45
CA LEU A 734 -28.95 7.41 -15.81
C LEU A 734 -29.78 6.33 -16.53
N LEU A 735 -29.36 5.06 -16.44
CA LEU A 735 -30.13 3.95 -17.01
C LEU A 735 -31.52 3.86 -16.38
N ALA A 736 -31.63 4.03 -15.06
CA ALA A 736 -32.91 3.95 -14.38
C ALA A 736 -33.87 5.09 -14.79
N ILE A 737 -33.38 6.33 -14.98
CA ILE A 737 -34.17 7.43 -15.55
C ILE A 737 -34.66 7.06 -16.93
N GLU A 738 -33.74 6.58 -17.76
CA GLU A 738 -34.00 6.34 -19.16
C GLU A 738 -35.04 5.24 -19.35
N LEU A 739 -34.89 4.11 -18.65
CA LEU A 739 -35.87 3.02 -18.66
C LEU A 739 -37.25 3.49 -18.20
N ARG A 740 -37.33 4.33 -17.17
CA ARG A 740 -38.61 4.90 -16.68
C ARG A 740 -39.23 5.86 -17.71
N THR A 741 -38.40 6.71 -18.31
CA THR A 741 -38.81 7.68 -19.34
C THR A 741 -39.35 6.95 -20.58
N MET A 742 -38.67 5.89 -21.03
CA MET A 742 -39.14 5.03 -22.13
C MET A 742 -40.46 4.31 -21.79
N CYS A 743 -40.73 4.04 -20.51
CA CYS A 743 -42.03 3.55 -20.03
C CYS A 743 -43.10 4.65 -19.86
N GLY A 744 -42.80 5.91 -20.20
CA GLY A 744 -43.74 7.04 -20.05
C GLY A 744 -43.85 7.60 -18.62
N GLU A 745 -42.95 7.20 -17.72
CA GLU A 745 -42.90 7.72 -16.36
C GLU A 745 -42.00 8.96 -16.30
N LYS A 746 -42.45 10.00 -15.60
CA LYS A 746 -41.58 11.12 -15.22
C LYS A 746 -40.80 10.72 -13.97
N THR A 747 -39.49 10.90 -14.02
CA THR A 747 -38.64 10.68 -12.85
C THR A 747 -37.72 11.84 -12.62
N ASP A 748 -37.78 12.36 -11.40
CA ASP A 748 -36.72 13.18 -10.86
C ASP A 748 -35.73 12.22 -10.18
N ILE A 749 -34.45 12.28 -10.55
CA ILE A 749 -33.39 11.71 -9.70
C ILE A 749 -32.91 12.80 -8.78
N ARG A 750 -32.73 12.44 -7.51
CA ARG A 750 -32.07 13.31 -6.55
C ARG A 750 -30.57 13.09 -6.62
N ASP A 751 -29.84 14.19 -6.80
CA ASP A 751 -28.42 14.23 -6.54
C ASP A 751 -28.16 13.62 -5.18
N TYR A 752 -27.28 12.64 -5.21
CA TYR A 752 -26.99 11.81 -4.07
C TYR A 752 -26.41 12.61 -2.89
N TYR A 753 -25.64 13.67 -3.16
CA TYR A 753 -24.95 14.46 -2.14
C TYR A 753 -25.82 15.57 -1.59
N THR A 754 -26.59 16.24 -2.45
CA THR A 754 -27.42 17.38 -2.03
C THR A 754 -28.83 16.95 -1.64
N GLY A 755 -29.28 15.78 -2.10
CA GLY A 755 -30.67 15.34 -2.01
C GLY A 755 -31.62 16.16 -2.91
N GLU A 756 -31.09 17.10 -3.69
CA GLU A 756 -31.84 17.93 -4.63
C GLU A 756 -32.06 17.18 -5.93
N ASN A 757 -33.17 17.41 -6.61
CA ASN A 757 -33.38 16.80 -7.92
C ASN A 757 -32.29 17.30 -8.91
N TYR A 758 -31.68 16.39 -9.66
CA TYR A 758 -30.90 16.74 -10.84
C TYR A 758 -31.78 17.57 -11.77
N ILE A 759 -31.37 18.82 -11.98
CA ILE A 759 -32.01 19.68 -12.97
C ILE A 759 -31.37 19.32 -14.30
N THR A 760 -32.13 18.62 -15.15
CA THR A 760 -31.74 18.40 -16.55
C THR A 760 -31.56 19.76 -17.20
N ASN A 761 -30.41 19.96 -17.85
CA ASN A 761 -30.17 21.22 -18.54
C ASN A 761 -31.02 21.17 -19.83
N PRO A 762 -32.01 22.05 -20.02
CA PRO A 762 -32.93 21.97 -21.16
C PRO A 762 -32.23 21.93 -22.53
N LYS A 763 -30.99 22.45 -22.60
CA LYS A 763 -30.15 22.44 -23.80
C LYS A 763 -29.58 21.07 -24.15
N PHE A 764 -29.33 20.21 -23.17
CA PHE A 764 -28.67 18.91 -23.34
C PHE A 764 -29.62 17.72 -23.12
N GLY A 765 -30.86 17.99 -22.70
CA GLY A 765 -31.80 16.99 -22.21
C GLY A 765 -31.52 16.66 -20.76
#